data_AF-A0A2U2S9Q5-F1
#
_entry.id   AF-A0A2U2S9Q5-F1
#
_cell.length_a   1.000
_cell.length_b   1.000
_cell.length_c   1.000
_cell.angle_alpha   90.00
_cell.angle_beta   90.00
_cell.angle_gamma   90.00
#
_symmetry.space_group_name_H-M   'P 1'
#
loop_
_entity.id
_entity.type
_entity.pdbx_description
1 polymer ?
#
loop_
_entity_poly.entity_id
_entity_poly.type
_entity_poly.pdbx_seq_one_letter_code
_entity_poly.pdbx_strand_id
1 'polypeptide(L)'
;MVTGVADFPFTRQYRGTLPYLYFLEQQVLWGMGPPLGVLALLGLFWVIGRVLRRRAVTGEYVILAWLILYFGPTGLFLAKFMRYMAPVTPLLVLFEAGMVAHHGASNLLESEGGARRDSGRRFITLRGIAGGLALLGAVIWALAFVNGVYGAEHPWVTASRWVYQNIPDGACIAAEHWEEGFPQSLPEPGMSPGARGYRQPLLPMYEEDTPEKFQIIKETLKHCDYLVLASNRLWRTIPRLPQRYPMSVRYYEALFNGELGFEQMYTWSTSPRLGPLIIDDRAADESFTVYDHPRPIIFRKTRQLSDAEWEQILGGLWEKAVSGYVGPPPALAWLRKTFQIGWMTSTSVEQAPERRKSLLLDMPVDELPVLNDFRWNTWANNSAALAIICWWLAVQCLGWLAWPIARQVLGNLSDQGYLLAKTLGWLLVGYGVWMLSSLRVLPYALPTIGVWIAVLLAVSTWLFWRDRQAMRGLLGRQWRLILWGEGVFTLAFLYFVGLRLLNPDLWQPWNGGEKMLEIGFLNAIVKSAYMPPYDPYFAGGYINYYYYGLFLVGILIKLTGIQPTVAFNLAVPLLAGLTAANVFCLAYHLAVSIDAGPRRGANLCTQCEGPLPMRPLIAGLLAVLLVMFIGNLAGFRQLVRYLEDAGGSDFATGLPLVGETMRALTGLWRVLFEGMRLPPYSFWDPTRVIPDTINEFPYFSFLFADLHPHLIAMPFAVLALALIYGLLVNGTARHDPLVGISEEWGRSNPVEHLWRAGVRVVRVLLGGSVTIWLMLAFCLGALAATNTWDLPTYTGLATLAFWLALYRAHRASTDEQRTRGQWVSQPVGRLIRAAGFGIVTLATGYLLYLPFFIFYQPLDVGIGLVRDKTDLGLFLWIWGLFLFVGFSYLIVNTVRPRSRLWGARWVSLWLRRWNVAPRLPRLINQMTVTAMPGKVTLLWLIVVVLVLAVMLWVLGYRVIALLLPAASLALILLLRSELSDGESFASLLLFGSLLILLGVEIFYLRDFLGGSSYYRMNTLFKFYIQSWVLAGVATATLLPGLWERIANWQRAHWIPAWKTLMIGLLVASLVYPVFGTRTRVLDRFDDPPPVGTLDGMVYMTTGKLHWPHSNVIELKYDYDAIRWLQEHIVGTPVLAEAKIGYYREGGMRVSSYTGLPMPLGGLHQNEQRWPEQIGQRDGLYMEFWNTADPERAWELIQQLRISYIYLGQLERTLYDPEIAQSVEGWGVSFLDPAGYGKFDTLRAQGRLELVYENPRTRIYRVITAR
;
A
#
# COMPACT_ATOMS: atom_id res chain seq x y z
N MET A 1 -1.73 -15.31 -18.22
CA MET A 1 -2.53 -15.80 -19.35
C MET A 1 -2.02 -15.26 -20.69
N VAL A 2 -2.23 -13.98 -21.02
CA VAL A 2 -1.95 -13.39 -22.36
C VAL A 2 -0.48 -13.47 -22.80
N THR A 3 0.44 -13.35 -21.84
CA THR A 3 1.89 -13.42 -22.05
C THR A 3 2.47 -14.83 -21.95
N GLY A 4 1.63 -15.85 -21.69
CA GLY A 4 2.07 -17.23 -21.48
C GLY A 4 2.73 -17.51 -20.13
N VAL A 5 2.66 -16.58 -19.16
CA VAL A 5 3.18 -16.78 -17.78
C VAL A 5 2.42 -17.84 -17.00
N ALA A 6 1.10 -17.89 -17.20
CA ALA A 6 0.23 -18.91 -16.63
C ALA A 6 -0.30 -19.74 -17.79
N ASP A 7 -0.11 -21.05 -17.71
CA ASP A 7 -0.57 -22.01 -18.70
C ASP A 7 -2.02 -22.40 -18.41
N PHE A 8 -2.94 -21.82 -19.17
CA PHE A 8 -4.36 -22.17 -19.10
C PHE A 8 -4.74 -23.06 -20.29
N PRO A 9 -5.60 -24.08 -20.11
CA PRO A 9 -5.91 -25.04 -21.16
C PRO A 9 -6.36 -24.42 -22.50
N PHE A 10 -7.29 -23.47 -22.46
CA PHE A 10 -7.82 -22.76 -23.64
C PHE A 10 -6.78 -21.86 -24.35
N THR A 11 -5.63 -21.55 -23.73
CA THR A 11 -4.55 -20.77 -24.39
C THR A 11 -3.59 -21.65 -25.19
N ARG A 12 -3.62 -22.97 -24.99
CA ARG A 12 -2.73 -23.93 -25.66
C ARG A 12 -2.99 -24.01 -27.16
N GLN A 13 -4.19 -23.63 -27.60
CA GLN A 13 -4.56 -23.51 -29.01
C GLN A 13 -3.62 -22.59 -29.81
N TYR A 14 -2.99 -21.62 -29.15
CA TYR A 14 -2.12 -20.66 -29.82
C TYR A 14 -0.65 -21.11 -29.91
N ARG A 15 -0.31 -22.30 -29.40
CA ARG A 15 1.05 -22.85 -29.51
C ARG A 15 1.35 -23.19 -30.96
N GLY A 16 2.53 -22.80 -31.44
CA GLY A 16 2.93 -22.97 -32.84
C GLY A 16 2.34 -21.94 -33.82
N THR A 17 1.57 -20.95 -33.35
CA THR A 17 1.00 -19.89 -34.22
C THR A 17 1.97 -18.71 -34.39
N LEU A 18 1.95 -18.07 -35.57
CA LEU A 18 2.80 -16.92 -35.89
C LEU A 18 2.28 -15.64 -35.22
N PRO A 19 3.12 -14.87 -34.49
CA PRO A 19 2.74 -13.55 -33.96
C PRO A 19 2.28 -12.60 -35.07
N TYR A 20 1.33 -11.72 -34.76
CA TYR A 20 0.63 -10.81 -35.69
C TYR A 20 -0.16 -11.49 -36.80
N LEU A 21 0.47 -12.39 -37.56
CA LEU A 21 -0.13 -13.07 -38.71
C LEU A 21 -1.37 -13.87 -38.34
N TYR A 22 -1.35 -14.59 -37.21
CA TYR A 22 -2.54 -15.32 -36.75
C TYR A 22 -3.73 -14.39 -36.48
N PHE A 23 -3.50 -13.22 -35.86
CA PHE A 23 -4.57 -12.24 -35.65
C PHE A 23 -5.12 -11.70 -36.97
N LEU A 24 -4.23 -11.39 -37.92
CA LEU A 24 -4.63 -10.90 -39.24
C LEU A 24 -5.41 -11.95 -40.02
N GLU A 25 -4.94 -13.20 -40.02
CA GLU A 25 -5.60 -14.34 -40.66
C GLU A 25 -7.00 -14.55 -40.10
N GLN A 26 -7.13 -14.67 -38.78
CA GLN A 26 -8.42 -14.92 -38.13
C GLN A 26 -9.38 -13.74 -38.33
N GLN A 27 -8.88 -12.50 -38.22
CA GLN A 27 -9.71 -11.30 -38.42
C GLN A 27 -10.18 -11.13 -39.87
N VAL A 28 -9.34 -11.48 -40.86
CA VAL A 28 -9.69 -11.37 -42.29
C VAL A 28 -10.64 -12.50 -42.71
N LEU A 29 -10.34 -13.74 -42.32
CA LEU A 29 -11.12 -14.90 -42.77
C LEU A 29 -12.47 -15.00 -42.05
N TRP A 30 -12.49 -14.80 -40.73
CA TRP A 30 -13.65 -15.13 -39.89
C TRP A 30 -14.28 -13.89 -39.24
N GLY A 31 -13.46 -12.94 -38.77
CA GLY A 31 -13.96 -11.74 -38.09
C GLY A 31 -14.72 -10.77 -38.99
N MET A 32 -14.12 -10.36 -40.11
CA MET A 32 -14.70 -9.41 -41.09
C MET A 32 -15.29 -10.12 -42.32
N GLY A 33 -14.91 -11.37 -42.57
CA GLY A 33 -15.11 -12.06 -43.84
C GLY A 33 -14.11 -11.60 -44.91
N PRO A 34 -13.76 -12.47 -45.89
CA PRO A 34 -12.65 -12.20 -46.82
C PRO A 34 -12.75 -10.89 -47.63
N PRO A 35 -13.91 -10.50 -48.20
CA PRO A 35 -14.01 -9.29 -49.01
C PRO A 35 -13.68 -8.01 -48.22
N LEU A 36 -14.29 -7.86 -47.04
CA LEU A 36 -14.08 -6.71 -46.15
C LEU A 36 -12.69 -6.77 -45.51
N GLY A 37 -12.26 -7.94 -45.04
CA GLY A 37 -10.96 -8.11 -44.39
C GLY A 37 -9.78 -7.76 -45.30
N VAL A 38 -9.79 -8.21 -46.55
CA VAL A 38 -8.72 -7.90 -47.52
C VAL A 38 -8.67 -6.40 -47.82
N LEU A 39 -9.82 -5.74 -48.02
CA LEU A 39 -9.87 -4.32 -48.31
C LEU A 39 -9.47 -3.45 -47.11
N ALA A 40 -9.83 -3.86 -45.90
CA ALA A 40 -9.38 -3.25 -44.64
C ALA A 40 -7.85 -3.29 -44.49
N LEU A 41 -7.20 -4.42 -44.84
CA LEU A 41 -5.74 -4.51 -44.86
C LEU A 41 -5.10 -3.65 -45.96
N LEU A 42 -5.68 -3.65 -47.16
CA LEU A 42 -5.21 -2.79 -48.25
C LEU A 42 -5.33 -1.30 -47.88
N GLY A 43 -6.40 -0.91 -47.18
CA GLY A 43 -6.59 0.43 -46.63
C GLY A 43 -5.50 0.81 -45.62
N LEU A 44 -5.15 -0.09 -44.70
CA LEU A 44 -4.04 0.10 -43.75
C LEU A 44 -2.71 0.33 -44.49
N PHE A 45 -2.35 -0.54 -45.44
CA PHE A 45 -1.11 -0.37 -46.22
C PHE A 45 -1.10 0.92 -47.03
N TRP A 46 -2.26 1.31 -47.57
CA TRP A 46 -2.42 2.56 -48.29
C TRP A 46 -2.16 3.78 -47.39
N VAL A 47 -2.69 3.81 -46.16
CA VAL A 47 -2.42 4.87 -45.17
C VAL A 47 -0.96 4.88 -44.72
N ILE A 48 -0.36 3.72 -44.43
CA ILE A 48 1.06 3.61 -44.08
C ILE A 48 1.92 4.21 -45.21
N GLY A 49 1.63 3.87 -46.47
CA GLY A 49 2.32 4.44 -47.63
C GLY A 49 2.17 5.97 -47.74
N ARG A 50 1.01 6.52 -47.37
CA ARG A 50 0.80 7.99 -47.30
C ARG A 50 1.57 8.63 -46.15
N VAL A 51 1.65 7.99 -44.99
CA VAL A 51 2.44 8.47 -43.84
C VAL A 51 3.94 8.49 -44.18
N LEU A 52 4.48 7.41 -44.75
CA LEU A 52 5.88 7.34 -45.15
C LEU A 52 6.25 8.40 -46.20
N ARG A 53 5.30 8.73 -47.09
CA ARG A 53 5.44 9.81 -48.08
C ARG A 53 5.10 11.21 -47.55
N ARG A 54 4.80 11.34 -46.25
CA ARG A 54 4.36 12.59 -45.57
C ARG A 54 3.14 13.26 -46.20
N ARG A 55 2.23 12.46 -46.77
CA ARG A 55 0.97 12.89 -47.42
C ARG A 55 -0.29 12.55 -46.61
N ALA A 56 -0.13 12.07 -45.38
CA ALA A 56 -1.25 11.72 -44.50
C ALA A 56 -1.84 12.95 -43.79
N VAL A 57 -3.13 12.92 -43.48
CA VAL A 57 -3.82 13.97 -42.70
C VAL A 57 -3.78 13.67 -41.20
N THR A 58 -3.99 14.68 -40.34
CA THR A 58 -3.90 14.54 -38.87
C THR A 58 -4.75 13.38 -38.34
N GLY A 59 -5.96 13.17 -38.87
CA GLY A 59 -6.82 12.04 -38.47
C GLY A 59 -6.20 10.66 -38.75
N GLU A 60 -5.53 10.51 -39.89
CA GLU A 60 -4.83 9.26 -40.25
C GLU A 60 -3.66 8.99 -39.30
N TYR A 61 -2.92 10.03 -38.87
CA TYR A 61 -1.87 9.89 -37.86
C TYR A 61 -2.42 9.48 -36.49
N VAL A 62 -3.55 10.04 -36.07
CA VAL A 62 -4.17 9.72 -34.78
C VAL A 62 -4.66 8.26 -34.77
N ILE A 63 -5.35 7.85 -35.82
CA ILE A 63 -5.87 6.47 -35.94
C ILE A 63 -4.70 5.48 -36.05
N LEU A 64 -3.67 5.79 -36.85
CA LEU A 64 -2.50 4.93 -36.99
C LEU A 64 -1.68 4.87 -35.69
N ALA A 65 -1.57 5.97 -34.94
CA ALA A 65 -0.89 5.97 -33.64
C ALA A 65 -1.60 5.05 -32.65
N TRP A 66 -2.94 5.09 -32.58
CA TRP A 66 -3.70 4.14 -31.76
C TRP A 66 -3.51 2.70 -32.22
N LEU A 67 -3.60 2.44 -33.54
CA LEU A 67 -3.42 1.10 -34.08
C LEU A 67 -2.02 0.55 -33.77
N ILE A 68 -0.96 1.36 -33.90
CA ILE A 68 0.40 0.97 -33.55
C ILE A 68 0.53 0.72 -32.04
N LEU A 69 0.01 1.61 -31.20
CA LEU A 69 0.12 1.50 -29.75
C LEU A 69 -0.68 0.33 -29.18
N TYR A 70 -1.80 -0.05 -29.81
CA TYR A 70 -2.63 -1.17 -29.38
C TYR A 70 -2.23 -2.49 -30.05
N PHE A 71 -2.19 -2.54 -31.39
CA PHE A 71 -1.88 -3.78 -32.13
C PHE A 71 -0.40 -4.16 -32.03
N GLY A 72 0.51 -3.19 -31.87
CA GLY A 72 1.93 -3.44 -31.64
C GLY A 72 2.18 -4.41 -30.47
N PRO A 73 1.78 -4.07 -29.24
CA PRO A 73 1.91 -5.00 -28.11
C PRO A 73 0.93 -6.17 -28.18
N THR A 74 -0.31 -5.98 -28.63
CA THR A 74 -1.33 -7.05 -28.63
C THR A 74 -0.99 -8.17 -29.62
N GLY A 75 -0.42 -7.83 -30.78
CA GLY A 75 0.01 -8.80 -31.78
C GLY A 75 1.13 -9.74 -31.32
N LEU A 76 1.81 -9.38 -30.22
CA LEU A 76 2.85 -10.19 -29.56
C LEU A 76 2.29 -11.21 -28.56
N PHE A 77 1.01 -11.16 -28.25
CA PHE A 77 0.42 -12.01 -27.23
C PHE A 77 0.51 -13.49 -27.59
N LEU A 78 0.72 -14.34 -26.57
CA LEU A 78 0.55 -15.78 -26.72
C LEU A 78 -0.92 -16.07 -26.98
N ALA A 79 -1.82 -15.55 -26.14
CA ALA A 79 -3.25 -15.72 -26.31
C ALA A 79 -3.78 -14.79 -27.41
N LYS A 80 -4.32 -15.36 -28.49
CA LYS A 80 -4.70 -14.60 -29.70
C LYS A 80 -6.20 -14.66 -30.00
N PHE A 81 -7.01 -14.46 -28.97
CA PHE A 81 -8.47 -14.41 -29.13
C PHE A 81 -8.88 -13.30 -30.11
N MET A 82 -9.74 -13.64 -31.08
CA MET A 82 -10.21 -12.66 -32.07
C MET A 82 -10.84 -11.41 -31.44
N ARG A 83 -11.55 -11.56 -30.30
CA ARG A 83 -12.13 -10.42 -29.57
C ARG A 83 -11.12 -9.34 -29.17
N TYR A 84 -9.84 -9.66 -29.03
CA TYR A 84 -8.82 -8.64 -28.75
C TYR A 84 -8.60 -7.68 -29.91
N MET A 85 -9.03 -8.02 -31.12
CA MET A 85 -9.02 -7.13 -32.29
C MET A 85 -10.27 -6.25 -32.40
N ALA A 86 -11.24 -6.37 -31.49
CA ALA A 86 -12.44 -5.55 -31.50
C ALA A 86 -12.14 -4.03 -31.48
N PRO A 87 -11.15 -3.50 -30.72
CA PRO A 87 -10.80 -2.08 -30.77
C PRO A 87 -10.08 -1.63 -32.05
N VAL A 88 -9.56 -2.57 -32.84
CA VAL A 88 -8.80 -2.31 -34.09
C VAL A 88 -9.71 -2.40 -35.31
N THR A 89 -10.69 -3.29 -35.28
CA THR A 89 -11.54 -3.63 -36.43
C THR A 89 -12.27 -2.41 -37.03
N PRO A 90 -12.97 -1.56 -36.25
CA PRO A 90 -13.63 -0.37 -36.81
C PRO A 90 -12.65 0.61 -37.47
N LEU A 91 -11.42 0.70 -36.96
CA LEU A 91 -10.41 1.62 -37.47
C LEU A 91 -9.79 1.12 -38.78
N LEU A 92 -9.64 -0.20 -38.95
CA LEU A 92 -9.23 -0.79 -40.22
C LEU A 92 -10.30 -0.58 -41.31
N VAL A 93 -11.58 -0.74 -40.96
CA VAL A 93 -12.70 -0.44 -41.86
C VAL A 93 -12.74 1.05 -42.23
N LEU A 94 -12.38 1.96 -41.31
CA LEU A 94 -12.22 3.38 -41.64
C LEU A 94 -11.09 3.65 -42.63
N PHE A 95 -9.99 2.89 -42.57
CA PHE A 95 -8.91 3.00 -43.55
C PHE A 95 -9.30 2.47 -44.93
N GLU A 96 -10.08 1.40 -44.99
CA GLU A 96 -10.73 0.97 -46.23
C GLU A 96 -11.65 2.05 -46.78
N ALA A 97 -12.59 2.54 -45.98
CA ALA A 97 -13.54 3.57 -46.40
C ALA A 97 -12.79 4.83 -46.88
N GLY A 98 -11.74 5.23 -46.17
CA GLY A 98 -10.85 6.30 -46.55
C GLY A 98 -10.16 6.04 -47.89
N MET A 99 -9.63 4.83 -48.13
CA MET A 99 -8.98 4.43 -49.38
C MET A 99 -9.97 4.43 -50.57
N VAL A 100 -11.18 3.91 -50.36
CA VAL A 100 -12.24 3.85 -51.39
C VAL A 100 -12.77 5.25 -51.70
N ALA A 101 -12.99 6.08 -50.68
CA ALA A 101 -13.52 7.45 -50.81
C ALA A 101 -12.47 8.50 -51.20
N HIS A 102 -11.17 8.16 -51.21
CA HIS A 102 -10.10 9.11 -51.45
C HIS A 102 -10.15 9.71 -52.86
N HIS A 103 -10.56 10.97 -52.94
CA HIS A 103 -10.65 11.76 -54.16
C HIS A 103 -9.29 12.11 -54.79
N GLY A 104 -8.17 11.99 -54.07
CA GLY A 104 -6.84 12.47 -54.50
C GLY A 104 -6.19 11.74 -55.70
N ALA A 105 -6.87 10.82 -56.36
CA ALA A 105 -6.47 10.32 -57.69
C ALA A 105 -7.04 11.18 -58.84
N SER A 106 -7.91 12.16 -58.56
CA SER A 106 -8.38 13.12 -59.55
C SER A 106 -7.27 14.03 -60.10
N ASN A 107 -6.18 14.23 -59.36
CA ASN A 107 -5.08 15.08 -59.83
C ASN A 107 -4.13 14.38 -60.82
N LEU A 108 -4.40 13.12 -61.17
CA LEU A 108 -3.80 12.46 -62.36
C LEU A 108 -4.68 12.62 -63.60
N LEU A 109 -5.89 13.19 -63.48
CA LEU A 109 -6.82 13.44 -64.59
C LEU A 109 -6.66 14.84 -65.22
N GLU A 110 -5.83 15.72 -64.65
CA GLU A 110 -5.56 17.07 -65.18
C GLU A 110 -4.26 17.18 -65.99
N SER A 111 -3.53 16.08 -66.20
CA SER A 111 -2.37 16.03 -67.11
C SER A 111 -2.82 15.55 -68.50
N GLU A 112 -2.69 16.44 -69.47
CA GLU A 112 -3.03 16.28 -70.88
C GLU A 112 -2.51 14.96 -71.48
N GLY A 113 -3.42 14.12 -72.00
CA GLY A 113 -3.09 12.88 -72.71
C GLY A 113 -4.27 11.92 -72.80
N GLY A 114 -4.97 11.91 -73.94
CA GLY A 114 -6.23 11.20 -74.20
C GLY A 114 -6.23 9.67 -73.98
N ALA A 115 -5.06 9.03 -73.84
CA ALA A 115 -4.95 7.59 -73.60
C ALA A 115 -5.05 7.17 -72.11
N ARG A 116 -5.02 8.10 -71.15
CA ARG A 116 -5.10 7.81 -69.69
C ARG A 116 -6.45 8.15 -69.03
N ARG A 117 -7.36 8.80 -69.76
CA ARG A 117 -8.70 9.16 -69.25
C ARG A 117 -9.57 7.92 -68.99
N ASP A 118 -9.35 6.87 -69.78
CA ASP A 118 -10.05 5.59 -69.66
C ASP A 118 -9.55 4.77 -68.45
N SER A 119 -8.26 4.84 -68.10
CA SER A 119 -7.71 4.13 -66.93
C SER A 119 -8.15 4.75 -65.60
N GLY A 120 -8.29 6.07 -65.52
CA GLY A 120 -8.81 6.76 -64.33
C GLY A 120 -10.30 6.48 -64.05
N ARG A 121 -11.13 6.43 -65.10
CA ARG A 121 -12.55 6.01 -64.98
C ARG A 121 -12.68 4.54 -64.62
N ARG A 122 -11.87 3.65 -65.22
CA ARG A 122 -11.81 2.23 -64.83
C ARG A 122 -11.39 2.07 -63.37
N PHE A 123 -10.45 2.86 -62.89
CA PHE A 123 -9.96 2.80 -61.50
C PHE A 123 -11.00 3.29 -60.47
N ILE A 124 -11.75 4.35 -60.76
CA ILE A 124 -12.87 4.81 -59.92
C ILE A 124 -14.00 3.78 -59.92
N THR A 125 -14.32 3.21 -61.08
CA THR A 125 -15.34 2.15 -61.22
C THR A 125 -14.91 0.90 -60.45
N LEU A 126 -13.64 0.48 -60.55
CA LEU A 126 -13.06 -0.62 -59.79
C LEU A 126 -13.13 -0.38 -58.27
N ARG A 127 -12.95 0.85 -57.79
CA ARG A 127 -13.10 1.21 -56.36
C ARG A 127 -14.55 1.15 -55.90
N GLY A 128 -15.48 1.65 -56.70
CA GLY A 128 -16.91 1.55 -56.42
C GLY A 128 -17.39 0.10 -56.40
N ILE A 129 -16.92 -0.72 -57.34
CA ILE A 129 -17.16 -2.16 -57.37
C ILE A 129 -16.54 -2.84 -56.15
N ALA A 130 -15.30 -2.51 -55.79
CA ALA A 130 -14.62 -3.09 -54.62
C ALA A 130 -15.36 -2.76 -53.31
N GLY A 131 -15.73 -1.48 -53.09
CA GLY A 131 -16.52 -1.09 -51.93
C GLY A 131 -17.92 -1.71 -51.91
N GLY A 132 -18.56 -1.84 -53.08
CA GLY A 132 -19.84 -2.55 -53.23
C GLY A 132 -19.74 -4.04 -52.91
N LEU A 133 -18.68 -4.72 -53.37
CA LEU A 133 -18.39 -6.12 -53.06
C LEU A 133 -18.04 -6.32 -51.58
N ALA A 134 -17.34 -5.37 -50.95
CA ALA A 134 -17.05 -5.40 -49.52
C ALA A 134 -18.33 -5.33 -48.69
N LEU A 135 -19.19 -4.37 -49.00
CA LEU A 135 -20.48 -4.17 -48.34
C LEU A 135 -21.39 -5.38 -48.56
N LEU A 136 -21.50 -5.86 -49.80
CA LEU A 136 -22.28 -7.05 -50.14
C LEU A 136 -21.75 -8.28 -49.40
N GLY A 137 -20.43 -8.48 -49.36
CA GLY A 137 -19.77 -9.55 -48.63
C GLY A 137 -20.05 -9.49 -47.13
N ALA A 138 -19.97 -8.30 -46.52
CA ALA A 138 -20.28 -8.09 -45.11
C ALA A 138 -21.76 -8.36 -44.78
N VAL A 139 -22.67 -7.92 -45.66
CA VAL A 139 -24.11 -8.19 -45.53
C VAL A 139 -24.40 -9.68 -45.68
N ILE A 140 -23.82 -10.36 -46.68
CA ILE A 140 -23.96 -11.81 -46.85
C ILE A 140 -23.43 -12.55 -45.62
N TRP A 141 -22.26 -12.15 -45.10
CA TRP A 141 -21.65 -12.74 -43.91
C TRP A 141 -22.55 -12.60 -42.69
N ALA A 142 -23.06 -11.38 -42.43
CA ALA A 142 -23.96 -11.12 -41.30
C ALA A 142 -25.29 -11.89 -41.44
N LEU A 143 -25.91 -11.87 -42.62
CA LEU A 143 -27.16 -12.60 -42.87
C LEU A 143 -26.97 -14.12 -42.76
N ALA A 144 -25.83 -14.65 -43.20
CA ALA A 144 -25.52 -16.07 -43.09
C ALA A 144 -25.40 -16.52 -41.62
N PHE A 145 -24.81 -15.69 -40.75
CA PHE A 145 -24.74 -15.95 -39.31
C PHE A 145 -26.10 -15.87 -38.63
N VAL A 146 -26.86 -14.81 -38.90
CA VAL A 146 -28.20 -14.62 -38.34
C VAL A 146 -29.13 -15.76 -38.74
N ASN A 147 -29.07 -16.21 -39.99
CA ASN A 147 -29.96 -17.27 -40.48
C ASN A 147 -29.46 -18.69 -40.13
N GLY A 148 -28.15 -18.94 -40.18
CA GLY A 148 -27.58 -20.28 -40.02
C GLY A 148 -27.19 -20.68 -38.60
N VAL A 149 -26.71 -19.73 -37.79
CA VAL A 149 -26.25 -19.98 -36.42
C VAL A 149 -27.30 -19.48 -35.43
N TYR A 150 -27.58 -18.18 -35.41
CA TYR A 150 -28.51 -17.60 -34.42
C TYR A 150 -30.00 -17.89 -34.70
N GLY A 151 -30.32 -18.21 -35.95
CA GLY A 151 -31.66 -18.62 -36.36
C GLY A 151 -31.91 -20.12 -36.20
N ALA A 152 -30.88 -20.91 -35.86
CA ALA A 152 -30.97 -22.34 -35.62
C ALA A 152 -30.99 -22.63 -34.11
N GLU A 153 -31.53 -23.79 -33.72
CA GLU A 153 -31.43 -24.24 -32.34
C GLU A 153 -29.97 -24.54 -31.99
N HIS A 154 -29.54 -24.13 -30.79
CA HIS A 154 -28.17 -24.30 -30.35
C HIS A 154 -27.77 -25.80 -30.35
N PRO A 155 -26.62 -26.18 -30.94
CA PRO A 155 -26.26 -27.59 -31.12
C PRO A 155 -26.28 -28.44 -29.84
N TRP A 156 -25.91 -27.89 -28.68
CA TRP A 156 -26.02 -28.62 -27.41
C TRP A 156 -27.46 -28.91 -27.00
N VAL A 157 -28.41 -28.04 -27.31
CA VAL A 157 -29.84 -28.28 -27.01
C VAL A 157 -30.34 -29.41 -27.90
N THR A 158 -30.09 -29.33 -29.21
CA THR A 158 -30.49 -30.37 -30.17
C THR A 158 -29.87 -31.73 -29.82
N ALA A 159 -28.57 -31.74 -29.48
CA ALA A 159 -27.87 -32.96 -29.07
C ALA A 159 -28.34 -33.51 -27.72
N SER A 160 -28.66 -32.65 -26.74
CA SER A 160 -29.21 -33.09 -25.44
C SER A 160 -30.60 -33.69 -25.62
N ARG A 161 -31.45 -33.10 -26.47
CA ARG A 161 -32.76 -33.66 -26.81
C ARG A 161 -32.61 -35.04 -27.46
N TRP A 162 -31.64 -35.18 -28.37
CA TRP A 162 -31.31 -36.48 -28.96
C TRP A 162 -30.86 -37.49 -27.89
N VAL A 163 -30.02 -37.09 -26.93
CA VAL A 163 -29.60 -37.95 -25.80
C VAL A 163 -30.81 -38.42 -24.99
N TYR A 164 -31.72 -37.54 -24.59
CA TYR A 164 -32.90 -37.93 -23.80
C TYR A 164 -33.90 -38.81 -24.56
N GLN A 165 -33.82 -38.84 -25.90
CA GLN A 165 -34.67 -39.68 -26.74
C GLN A 165 -34.06 -41.05 -27.07
N ASN A 166 -32.73 -41.16 -27.05
CA ASN A 166 -32.01 -42.33 -27.59
C ASN A 166 -31.13 -43.07 -26.56
N ILE A 167 -30.76 -42.44 -25.45
CA ILE A 167 -29.96 -43.05 -24.39
C ILE A 167 -30.88 -43.53 -23.25
N PRO A 168 -30.77 -44.78 -22.77
CA PRO A 168 -31.61 -45.30 -21.69
C PRO A 168 -31.39 -44.60 -20.35
N ASP A 169 -32.47 -44.43 -19.57
CA ASP A 169 -32.43 -43.92 -18.19
C ASP A 169 -31.41 -44.72 -17.32
N GLY A 170 -30.71 -44.03 -16.41
CA GLY A 170 -29.69 -44.64 -15.55
C GLY A 170 -28.35 -44.92 -16.23
N ALA A 171 -28.22 -44.70 -17.55
CA ALA A 171 -26.99 -44.93 -18.29
C ALA A 171 -25.80 -44.11 -17.75
N CYS A 172 -24.59 -44.67 -17.88
CA CYS A 172 -23.38 -43.90 -17.67
C CYS A 172 -22.90 -43.24 -18.97
N ILE A 173 -22.73 -41.92 -18.93
CA ILE A 173 -22.27 -41.07 -20.04
C ILE A 173 -20.97 -40.40 -19.60
N ALA A 174 -19.83 -40.88 -20.10
CA ALA A 174 -18.55 -40.23 -19.85
C ALA A 174 -18.48 -38.90 -20.61
N ALA A 175 -17.96 -37.86 -19.95
CA ALA A 175 -17.78 -36.53 -20.54
C ALA A 175 -16.38 -36.00 -20.21
N GLU A 176 -15.92 -34.97 -20.91
CA GLU A 176 -14.62 -34.36 -20.67
C GLU A 176 -14.70 -33.27 -19.58
N HIS A 177 -13.73 -33.23 -18.66
CA HIS A 177 -13.63 -32.10 -17.74
C HIS A 177 -13.27 -30.80 -18.50
N TRP A 178 -13.66 -29.63 -17.98
CA TRP A 178 -13.65 -28.33 -18.67
C TRP A 178 -14.75 -28.12 -19.73
N GLU A 179 -15.73 -28.99 -19.86
CA GLU A 179 -16.96 -28.73 -20.62
C GLU A 179 -18.09 -28.20 -19.71
N GLU A 180 -18.95 -27.34 -20.24
CA GLU A 180 -20.10 -26.78 -19.50
C GLU A 180 -21.23 -27.83 -19.44
N GLY A 181 -21.08 -28.85 -18.59
CA GLY A 181 -22.11 -29.83 -18.20
C GLY A 181 -23.05 -30.32 -19.31
N PHE A 182 -22.73 -31.45 -19.96
CA PHE A 182 -23.54 -32.05 -21.03
C PHE A 182 -24.02 -33.49 -20.68
N PRO A 183 -25.23 -33.92 -21.07
CA PRO A 183 -26.33 -33.16 -21.67
C PRO A 183 -26.87 -32.04 -20.79
N GLN A 184 -27.40 -31.00 -21.42
CA GLN A 184 -28.01 -29.85 -20.76
C GLN A 184 -29.39 -30.18 -20.19
N SER A 185 -29.79 -29.50 -19.11
CA SER A 185 -31.18 -29.56 -18.64
C SER A 185 -32.06 -28.71 -19.54
N LEU A 186 -33.13 -29.30 -20.08
CA LEU A 186 -34.04 -28.65 -21.00
C LEU A 186 -35.39 -28.33 -20.31
N PRO A 187 -36.14 -27.32 -20.77
CA PRO A 187 -37.42 -26.94 -20.17
C PRO A 187 -38.52 -28.00 -20.35
N GLU A 188 -38.37 -28.93 -21.29
CA GLU A 188 -39.29 -30.04 -21.51
C GLU A 188 -39.37 -30.98 -20.27
N PRO A 189 -40.58 -31.39 -19.82
CA PRO A 189 -40.73 -32.25 -18.65
C PRO A 189 -39.93 -33.56 -18.76
N GLY A 190 -39.14 -33.86 -17.72
CA GLY A 190 -38.32 -35.08 -17.66
C GLY A 190 -37.06 -35.06 -18.53
N MET A 191 -36.69 -33.91 -19.13
CA MET A 191 -35.45 -33.76 -19.91
C MET A 191 -34.33 -33.08 -19.11
N SER A 192 -33.94 -33.70 -17.99
CA SER A 192 -32.75 -33.30 -17.22
C SER A 192 -31.93 -34.52 -16.82
N PRO A 193 -30.60 -34.39 -16.63
CA PRO A 193 -29.75 -35.52 -16.28
C PRO A 193 -30.15 -36.16 -14.95
N GLY A 194 -30.55 -35.33 -13.98
CA GLY A 194 -31.02 -35.78 -12.67
C GLY A 194 -32.35 -36.52 -12.73
N ALA A 195 -33.31 -36.06 -13.55
CA ALA A 195 -34.60 -36.75 -13.72
C ALA A 195 -34.45 -38.11 -14.42
N ARG A 196 -33.43 -38.26 -15.27
CA ARG A 196 -33.11 -39.49 -16.02
C ARG A 196 -32.14 -40.41 -15.29
N GLY A 197 -31.62 -40.00 -14.13
CA GLY A 197 -30.68 -40.77 -13.33
C GLY A 197 -29.33 -41.03 -14.01
N TYR A 198 -28.91 -40.20 -14.97
CA TYR A 198 -27.64 -40.40 -15.68
C TYR A 198 -26.44 -40.26 -14.75
N ARG A 199 -25.46 -41.16 -14.90
CA ARG A 199 -24.14 -41.05 -14.24
C ARG A 199 -23.16 -40.41 -15.20
N GLN A 200 -22.50 -39.34 -14.77
CA GLN A 200 -21.65 -38.52 -15.65
C GLN A 200 -20.23 -38.35 -15.11
N PRO A 201 -19.39 -39.40 -15.15
CA PRO A 201 -17.99 -39.27 -14.77
C PRO A 201 -17.23 -38.39 -15.77
N LEU A 202 -16.34 -37.54 -15.24
CA LEU A 202 -15.53 -36.62 -16.03
C LEU A 202 -14.14 -37.20 -16.29
N LEU A 203 -13.71 -37.19 -17.55
CA LEU A 203 -12.39 -37.60 -18.00
C LEU A 203 -11.38 -36.45 -17.79
N PRO A 204 -10.28 -36.66 -17.05
CA PRO A 204 -9.26 -35.66 -16.75
C PRO A 204 -8.30 -35.40 -17.93
N MET A 205 -8.80 -35.18 -19.15
CA MET A 205 -8.02 -35.03 -20.38
C MET A 205 -6.94 -33.93 -20.43
N TYR A 206 -7.15 -32.72 -19.89
CA TYR A 206 -6.14 -31.67 -19.69
C TYR A 206 -5.13 -31.87 -18.53
N GLU A 207 -5.37 -32.80 -17.59
CA GLU A 207 -4.39 -33.13 -16.55
C GLU A 207 -3.16 -33.80 -17.17
N GLU A 208 -2.02 -33.80 -16.48
CA GLU A 208 -0.79 -34.44 -16.98
C GLU A 208 -1.02 -35.92 -17.31
N ASP A 209 -0.34 -36.41 -18.36
CA ASP A 209 -0.37 -37.85 -18.67
C ASP A 209 0.45 -38.61 -17.61
N THR A 210 -0.25 -39.29 -16.70
CA THR A 210 0.33 -40.11 -15.63
C THR A 210 -0.29 -41.51 -15.61
N PRO A 211 0.33 -42.49 -14.92
CA PRO A 211 -0.27 -43.81 -14.71
C PRO A 211 -1.67 -43.72 -14.07
N GLU A 212 -1.88 -42.79 -13.14
CA GLU A 212 -3.16 -42.59 -12.44
C GLU A 212 -4.23 -42.10 -13.42
N LYS A 213 -3.90 -41.14 -14.30
CA LYS A 213 -4.81 -40.67 -15.36
C LYS A 213 -5.19 -41.81 -16.30
N PHE A 214 -4.23 -42.65 -16.69
CA PHE A 214 -4.51 -43.84 -17.50
C PHE A 214 -5.53 -44.76 -16.82
N GLN A 215 -5.35 -45.06 -15.53
CA GLN A 215 -6.31 -45.88 -14.79
C GLN A 215 -7.69 -45.23 -14.70
N ILE A 216 -7.77 -43.92 -14.48
CA ILE A 216 -9.04 -43.19 -14.47
C ILE A 216 -9.76 -43.30 -15.82
N ILE A 217 -9.06 -43.07 -16.95
CA ILE A 217 -9.64 -43.17 -18.30
C ILE A 217 -10.13 -44.60 -18.56
N LYS A 218 -9.27 -45.59 -18.28
CA LYS A 218 -9.56 -47.01 -18.47
C LYS A 218 -10.78 -47.45 -17.67
N GLU A 219 -10.81 -47.20 -16.37
CA GLU A 219 -11.90 -47.62 -15.50
C GLU A 219 -13.20 -46.86 -15.80
N THR A 220 -13.13 -45.56 -16.12
CA THR A 220 -14.31 -44.79 -16.53
C THR A 220 -14.94 -45.37 -17.79
N LEU A 221 -14.13 -45.59 -18.83
CA LEU A 221 -14.63 -46.08 -20.12
C LEU A 221 -15.03 -47.55 -20.06
N LYS A 222 -14.46 -48.36 -19.16
CA LYS A 222 -14.97 -49.72 -18.90
C LYS A 222 -16.39 -49.71 -18.36
N HIS A 223 -16.75 -48.76 -17.50
CA HIS A 223 -18.04 -48.70 -16.81
C HIS A 223 -19.12 -47.88 -17.54
N CYS A 224 -18.76 -47.12 -18.57
CA CYS A 224 -19.69 -46.25 -19.29
C CYS A 224 -19.90 -46.69 -20.74
N ASP A 225 -21.17 -46.78 -21.14
CA ASP A 225 -21.58 -47.26 -22.47
C ASP A 225 -21.64 -46.13 -23.51
N TYR A 226 -21.59 -44.88 -23.04
CA TYR A 226 -21.63 -43.69 -23.88
C TYR A 226 -20.50 -42.75 -23.51
N LEU A 227 -19.94 -42.07 -24.51
CA LEU A 227 -18.93 -41.04 -24.37
C LEU A 227 -19.34 -39.82 -25.20
N VAL A 228 -19.22 -38.63 -24.62
CA VAL A 228 -19.54 -37.38 -25.29
C VAL A 228 -18.33 -36.46 -25.37
N LEU A 229 -18.06 -35.97 -26.58
CA LEU A 229 -17.22 -34.81 -26.83
C LEU A 229 -18.16 -33.62 -27.09
N ALA A 230 -18.35 -32.74 -26.11
CA ALA A 230 -19.33 -31.66 -26.21
C ALA A 230 -18.89 -30.56 -27.20
N SER A 231 -17.58 -30.35 -27.36
CA SER A 231 -17.01 -29.35 -28.26
C SER A 231 -15.69 -29.80 -28.88
N ASN A 232 -15.02 -28.92 -29.62
CA ASN A 232 -13.66 -29.14 -30.13
C ASN A 232 -12.54 -28.63 -29.21
N ARG A 233 -12.89 -28.13 -28.01
CA ARG A 233 -11.95 -27.53 -27.05
C ARG A 233 -10.78 -28.44 -26.71
N LEU A 234 -11.03 -29.66 -26.25
CA LEU A 234 -9.95 -30.51 -25.76
C LEU A 234 -9.21 -31.23 -26.90
N TRP A 235 -9.95 -31.93 -27.77
CA TRP A 235 -9.34 -32.73 -28.84
C TRP A 235 -8.62 -31.91 -29.91
N ARG A 236 -8.88 -30.58 -30.03
CA ARG A 236 -8.11 -29.70 -30.94
C ARG A 236 -6.91 -29.02 -30.26
N THR A 237 -6.90 -28.89 -28.94
CA THR A 237 -5.85 -28.16 -28.21
C THR A 237 -4.78 -29.07 -27.62
N ILE A 238 -5.16 -30.25 -27.13
CA ILE A 238 -4.24 -31.24 -26.56
C ILE A 238 -3.19 -31.70 -27.59
N PRO A 239 -3.55 -32.03 -28.86
CA PRO A 239 -2.57 -32.44 -29.87
C PRO A 239 -1.53 -31.38 -30.26
N ARG A 240 -1.70 -30.12 -29.85
CA ARG A 240 -0.68 -29.07 -30.07
C ARG A 240 0.49 -29.14 -29.09
N LEU A 241 0.42 -29.99 -28.06
CA LEU A 241 1.48 -30.22 -27.09
C LEU A 241 1.76 -31.73 -26.92
N PRO A 242 2.19 -32.43 -27.98
CA PRO A 242 2.38 -33.89 -27.95
C PRO A 242 3.45 -34.33 -26.96
N GLN A 243 4.41 -33.47 -26.61
CA GLN A 243 5.42 -33.77 -25.59
C GLN A 243 4.84 -33.83 -24.18
N ARG A 244 3.75 -33.10 -23.91
CA ARG A 244 3.07 -33.13 -22.61
C ARG A 244 1.99 -34.20 -22.56
N TYR A 245 1.34 -34.44 -23.70
CA TYR A 245 0.14 -35.27 -23.79
C TYR A 245 0.26 -36.46 -24.76
N PRO A 246 1.36 -37.25 -24.75
CA PRO A 246 1.53 -38.34 -25.71
C PRO A 246 0.44 -39.40 -25.64
N MET A 247 -0.03 -39.75 -24.43
CA MET A 247 -1.11 -40.72 -24.23
C MET A 247 -2.46 -40.12 -24.61
N SER A 248 -2.75 -38.88 -24.19
CA SER A 248 -4.04 -38.24 -24.50
C SER A 248 -4.20 -37.93 -25.98
N VAL A 249 -3.11 -37.64 -26.71
CA VAL A 249 -3.14 -37.52 -28.18
C VAL A 249 -3.51 -38.86 -28.80
N ARG A 250 -2.83 -39.93 -28.39
CA ARG A 250 -3.12 -41.28 -28.87
C ARG A 250 -4.54 -41.74 -28.52
N TYR A 251 -5.06 -41.33 -27.37
CA TYR A 251 -6.45 -41.57 -26.97
C TYR A 251 -7.44 -41.01 -27.99
N TYR A 252 -7.31 -39.76 -28.43
CA TYR A 252 -8.22 -39.20 -29.43
C TYR A 252 -8.09 -39.89 -30.79
N GLU A 253 -6.86 -40.18 -31.23
CA GLU A 253 -6.63 -40.94 -32.47
C GLU A 253 -7.32 -42.30 -32.43
N ALA A 254 -7.14 -43.05 -31.32
CA ALA A 254 -7.75 -44.36 -31.12
C ALA A 254 -9.29 -44.28 -30.99
N LEU A 255 -9.82 -43.21 -30.38
CA LEU A 255 -11.26 -42.96 -30.28
C LEU A 255 -11.88 -42.74 -31.66
N PHE A 256 -11.33 -41.82 -32.46
CA PHE A 256 -11.88 -41.49 -33.77
C PHE A 256 -11.69 -42.62 -34.80
N ASN A 257 -10.66 -43.46 -34.64
CA ASN A 257 -10.45 -44.66 -35.47
C ASN A 257 -11.28 -45.88 -35.02
N GLY A 258 -12.00 -45.80 -33.90
CA GLY A 258 -12.81 -46.90 -33.36
C GLY A 258 -12.01 -47.99 -32.62
N GLU A 259 -10.70 -47.81 -32.42
CA GLU A 259 -9.81 -48.77 -31.76
C GLU A 259 -10.16 -48.95 -30.27
N LEU A 260 -10.72 -47.91 -29.64
CA LEU A 260 -11.21 -47.96 -28.25
C LEU A 260 -12.55 -48.69 -28.06
N GLY A 261 -13.12 -49.29 -29.11
CA GLY A 261 -14.39 -50.02 -29.02
C GLY A 261 -15.62 -49.12 -28.92
N PHE A 262 -15.49 -47.86 -29.34
CA PHE A 262 -16.55 -46.86 -29.42
C PHE A 262 -16.81 -46.49 -30.88
N GLU A 263 -18.07 -46.38 -31.26
CA GLU A 263 -18.51 -45.95 -32.58
C GLU A 263 -19.31 -44.65 -32.48
N GLN A 264 -19.06 -43.71 -33.41
CA GLN A 264 -19.76 -42.43 -33.44
C GLN A 264 -21.22 -42.65 -33.86
N MET A 265 -22.16 -42.37 -32.95
CA MET A 265 -23.60 -42.56 -33.19
C MET A 265 -24.34 -41.27 -33.55
N TYR A 266 -23.80 -40.11 -33.14
CA TYR A 266 -24.43 -38.82 -33.41
C TYR A 266 -23.40 -37.70 -33.51
N THR A 267 -23.60 -36.81 -34.47
CA THR A 267 -22.90 -35.52 -34.54
C THR A 267 -23.84 -34.48 -35.14
N TRP A 268 -23.82 -33.28 -34.57
CA TRP A 268 -24.60 -32.15 -35.09
C TRP A 268 -23.80 -30.87 -34.96
N SER A 269 -23.96 -29.96 -35.92
CA SER A 269 -23.38 -28.61 -35.87
C SER A 269 -24.15 -27.72 -36.84
N THR A 270 -24.13 -26.42 -36.56
CA THR A 270 -24.77 -25.39 -37.38
C THR A 270 -23.69 -24.47 -37.94
N SER A 271 -23.61 -24.37 -39.26
CA SER A 271 -22.71 -23.42 -39.94
C SER A 271 -23.47 -22.21 -40.49
N PRO A 272 -22.82 -21.04 -40.65
CA PRO A 272 -23.39 -19.87 -41.29
C PRO A 272 -23.93 -20.22 -42.68
N ARG A 273 -25.20 -19.87 -42.95
CA ARG A 273 -25.85 -20.21 -44.22
C ARG A 273 -26.83 -19.16 -44.68
N LEU A 274 -26.87 -18.94 -45.99
CA LEU A 274 -27.84 -18.07 -46.66
C LEU A 274 -28.41 -18.79 -47.89
N GLY A 275 -29.62 -19.33 -47.76
CA GLY A 275 -30.19 -20.21 -48.78
C GLY A 275 -29.31 -21.46 -49.01
N PRO A 276 -28.89 -21.78 -50.25
CA PRO A 276 -28.01 -22.91 -50.53
C PRO A 276 -26.53 -22.65 -50.21
N LEU A 277 -26.14 -21.40 -49.92
CA LEU A 277 -24.75 -21.07 -49.57
C LEU A 277 -24.49 -21.47 -48.11
N ILE A 278 -23.58 -22.42 -47.89
CA ILE A 278 -23.09 -22.81 -46.57
C ILE A 278 -21.62 -22.42 -46.47
N ILE A 279 -21.25 -21.69 -45.43
CA ILE A 279 -19.87 -21.30 -45.16
C ILE A 279 -19.32 -22.25 -44.10
N ASP A 280 -18.29 -23.02 -44.45
CA ASP A 280 -17.60 -23.90 -43.50
C ASP A 280 -16.59 -23.11 -42.67
N ASP A 281 -16.93 -22.85 -41.41
CA ASP A 281 -16.13 -22.11 -40.43
C ASP A 281 -15.43 -22.99 -39.40
N ARG A 282 -15.39 -24.32 -39.62
CA ARG A 282 -14.75 -25.27 -38.70
C ARG A 282 -13.26 -25.03 -38.48
N ALA A 283 -12.60 -24.35 -39.42
CA ALA A 283 -11.19 -23.99 -39.33
C ALA A 283 -10.93 -22.74 -38.46
N ALA A 284 -11.96 -21.99 -38.06
CA ALA A 284 -11.82 -20.79 -37.24
C ALA A 284 -11.24 -21.10 -35.85
N ASP A 285 -10.78 -20.04 -35.17
CA ASP A 285 -10.33 -20.09 -33.77
C ASP A 285 -11.35 -20.80 -32.86
N GLU A 286 -10.89 -21.50 -31.82
CA GLU A 286 -11.79 -22.20 -30.89
C GLU A 286 -12.84 -21.26 -30.30
N SER A 287 -12.43 -20.05 -29.93
CA SER A 287 -13.33 -19.06 -29.32
C SER A 287 -14.44 -18.57 -30.24
N PHE A 288 -14.34 -18.84 -31.54
CA PHE A 288 -15.34 -18.48 -32.54
C PHE A 288 -16.45 -19.54 -32.69
N THR A 289 -16.13 -20.81 -32.43
CA THR A 289 -17.04 -21.94 -32.73
C THR A 289 -17.60 -22.59 -31.47
N VAL A 290 -16.83 -22.66 -30.37
CA VAL A 290 -17.20 -23.43 -29.17
C VAL A 290 -18.43 -22.89 -28.44
N TYR A 291 -18.68 -21.58 -28.50
CA TYR A 291 -19.78 -20.96 -27.73
C TYR A 291 -21.07 -20.85 -28.54
N ASP A 292 -21.00 -20.34 -29.77
CA ASP A 292 -22.22 -20.03 -30.54
C ASP A 292 -22.78 -21.25 -31.28
N HIS A 293 -21.90 -22.15 -31.75
CA HIS A 293 -22.29 -23.31 -32.55
C HIS A 293 -21.30 -24.49 -32.41
N PRO A 294 -21.14 -25.06 -31.20
CA PRO A 294 -20.26 -26.19 -30.99
C PRO A 294 -20.69 -27.40 -31.81
N ARG A 295 -19.76 -28.37 -31.96
CA ARG A 295 -20.01 -29.64 -32.63
C ARG A 295 -19.97 -30.79 -31.62
N PRO A 296 -21.08 -31.10 -30.93
CA PRO A 296 -21.15 -32.28 -30.09
C PRO A 296 -21.01 -33.56 -30.92
N ILE A 297 -20.26 -34.52 -30.39
CA ILE A 297 -20.06 -35.86 -30.94
C ILE A 297 -20.36 -36.87 -29.83
N ILE A 298 -21.26 -37.79 -30.10
CA ILE A 298 -21.66 -38.83 -29.15
C ILE A 298 -21.22 -40.18 -29.70
N PHE A 299 -20.58 -40.96 -28.85
CA PHE A 299 -20.10 -42.30 -29.15
C PHE A 299 -20.83 -43.33 -28.30
N ARG A 300 -21.08 -44.50 -28.89
CA ARG A 300 -21.61 -45.69 -28.20
C ARG A 300 -20.53 -46.75 -28.13
N LYS A 301 -20.41 -47.41 -26.98
CA LYS A 301 -19.56 -48.59 -26.84
C LYS A 301 -20.18 -49.77 -27.59
N THR A 302 -19.43 -50.33 -28.52
CA THR A 302 -19.80 -51.52 -29.30
C THR A 302 -18.98 -52.74 -28.88
N ARG A 303 -17.81 -52.53 -28.26
CA ARG A 303 -16.90 -53.60 -27.84
C ARG A 303 -16.19 -53.22 -26.55
N GLN A 304 -16.18 -54.13 -25.57
CA GLN A 304 -15.37 -53.97 -24.37
C GLN A 304 -13.94 -54.45 -24.65
N LEU A 305 -12.95 -53.61 -24.38
CA LEU A 305 -11.53 -53.97 -24.50
C LEU A 305 -11.08 -54.78 -23.27
N SER A 306 -10.24 -55.78 -23.51
CA SER A 306 -9.49 -56.48 -22.47
C SER A 306 -8.40 -55.58 -21.88
N ASP A 307 -7.90 -55.92 -20.68
CA ASP A 307 -6.80 -55.17 -20.05
C ASP A 307 -5.54 -55.15 -20.92
N ALA A 308 -5.24 -56.24 -21.63
CA ALA A 308 -4.11 -56.32 -22.55
C ALA A 308 -4.25 -55.36 -23.74
N GLU A 309 -5.46 -55.18 -24.28
CA GLU A 309 -5.71 -54.23 -25.36
C GLU A 309 -5.60 -52.77 -24.90
N TRP A 310 -6.05 -52.46 -23.68
CA TRP A 310 -5.85 -51.13 -23.09
C TRP A 310 -4.37 -50.78 -22.95
N GLU A 311 -3.57 -51.71 -22.44
CA GLU A 311 -2.11 -51.56 -22.34
C GLU A 311 -1.45 -51.47 -23.73
N GLN A 312 -1.94 -52.22 -24.72
CA GLN A 312 -1.41 -52.14 -26.08
C GLN A 312 -1.64 -50.77 -26.75
N ILE A 313 -2.81 -50.15 -26.50
CA ILE A 313 -3.19 -48.90 -27.17
C ILE A 313 -2.57 -47.68 -26.47
N LEU A 314 -2.59 -47.64 -25.13
CA LEU A 314 -2.21 -46.47 -24.33
C LEU A 314 -1.08 -46.70 -23.32
N GLY A 315 -0.76 -47.96 -23.01
CA GLY A 315 0.19 -48.34 -21.96
C GLY A 315 1.59 -47.78 -22.18
N GLY A 316 2.21 -47.28 -21.10
CA GLY A 316 3.56 -46.72 -21.09
C GLY A 316 3.74 -45.40 -21.84
N LEU A 317 2.70 -44.86 -22.50
CA LEU A 317 2.82 -43.60 -23.23
C LEU A 317 3.06 -42.39 -22.31
N TRP A 318 2.56 -42.44 -21.07
CA TRP A 318 2.82 -41.41 -20.06
C TRP A 318 4.30 -41.27 -19.70
N GLU A 319 5.13 -42.31 -19.88
CA GLU A 319 6.57 -42.23 -19.60
C GLU A 319 7.30 -41.28 -20.57
N LYS A 320 6.70 -41.03 -21.74
CA LYS A 320 7.19 -40.06 -22.73
C LYS A 320 6.72 -38.64 -22.44
N ALA A 321 5.82 -38.45 -21.46
CA ALA A 321 5.26 -37.15 -21.14
C ALA A 321 6.25 -36.29 -20.37
N VAL A 322 6.41 -35.04 -20.80
CA VAL A 322 7.21 -34.04 -20.12
C VAL A 322 6.29 -33.18 -19.25
N SER A 323 6.28 -33.47 -17.95
CA SER A 323 5.46 -32.74 -16.97
C SER A 323 5.74 -31.24 -17.00
N GLY A 324 4.68 -30.42 -16.99
CA GLY A 324 4.79 -28.96 -17.03
C GLY A 324 5.28 -28.38 -18.37
N TYR A 325 5.38 -29.18 -19.43
CA TYR A 325 5.85 -28.70 -20.72
C TYR A 325 4.86 -27.73 -21.38
N VAL A 326 5.26 -26.48 -21.54
CA VAL A 326 4.43 -25.41 -22.13
C VAL A 326 4.82 -25.08 -23.57
N GLY A 327 5.66 -25.87 -24.22
CA GLY A 327 6.19 -25.55 -25.55
C GLY A 327 7.30 -24.49 -25.53
N PRO A 328 7.96 -24.24 -26.68
CA PRO A 328 9.01 -23.23 -26.78
C PRO A 328 8.45 -21.82 -26.46
N PRO A 329 9.28 -20.93 -25.90
CA PRO A 329 8.88 -19.57 -25.62
C PRO A 329 8.53 -18.83 -26.93
N PRO A 330 7.61 -17.85 -26.90
CA PRO A 330 7.28 -17.05 -28.08
C PRO A 330 8.53 -16.41 -28.70
N ALA A 331 8.56 -16.24 -30.02
CA ALA A 331 9.72 -15.76 -30.80
C ALA A 331 10.35 -14.43 -30.31
N LEU A 332 9.62 -13.64 -29.52
CA LEU A 332 10.07 -12.35 -28.97
C LEU A 332 10.20 -12.35 -27.43
N ALA A 333 10.31 -13.53 -26.80
CA ALA A 333 10.52 -13.66 -25.36
C ALA A 333 11.82 -12.97 -24.86
N TRP A 334 12.76 -12.64 -25.75
CA TRP A 334 13.96 -11.88 -25.40
C TRP A 334 13.66 -10.40 -25.07
N LEU A 335 12.66 -9.76 -25.69
CA LEU A 335 12.23 -8.40 -25.34
C LEU A 335 11.72 -8.31 -23.90
N ARG A 336 11.17 -9.41 -23.37
CA ARG A 336 10.76 -9.53 -21.96
C ARG A 336 11.94 -9.37 -21.00
N LYS A 337 13.12 -9.89 -21.34
CA LYS A 337 14.35 -9.72 -20.53
C LYS A 337 14.82 -8.26 -20.54
N THR A 338 14.59 -7.54 -21.62
CA THR A 338 14.99 -6.13 -21.77
C THR A 338 14.02 -5.14 -21.09
N PHE A 339 12.73 -5.47 -21.01
CA PHE A 339 11.70 -4.61 -20.39
C PHE A 339 11.27 -5.04 -18.97
N GLN A 340 12.01 -5.96 -18.33
CA GLN A 340 11.81 -6.37 -16.93
C GLN A 340 12.31 -5.32 -15.92
N ILE A 341 11.84 -4.07 -16.07
CA ILE A 341 11.83 -3.08 -14.99
C ILE A 341 10.45 -3.17 -14.33
N GLY A 342 10.32 -3.95 -13.25
CA GLY A 342 9.51 -3.60 -12.08
C GLY A 342 7.97 -3.75 -12.08
N TRP A 343 7.32 -4.54 -12.94
CA TRP A 343 5.86 -4.75 -12.87
C TRP A 343 5.48 -6.26 -12.79
N MET A 344 5.33 -6.73 -11.54
CA MET A 344 4.76 -7.98 -10.99
C MET A 344 4.17 -9.09 -11.89
N THR A 345 4.42 -10.36 -11.51
CA THR A 345 3.55 -11.14 -10.58
C THR A 345 4.29 -12.36 -10.06
N SER A 346 4.36 -12.50 -8.73
CA SER A 346 4.57 -13.75 -8.02
C SER A 346 3.41 -14.70 -8.31
N THR A 347 3.56 -15.51 -9.35
CA THR A 347 3.10 -16.89 -9.30
C THR A 347 4.30 -17.71 -8.87
N SER A 348 4.06 -18.67 -7.98
CA SER A 348 4.97 -19.69 -7.45
C SER A 348 5.63 -20.50 -8.58
N VAL A 349 6.50 -19.84 -9.34
CA VAL A 349 7.59 -20.49 -10.03
C VAL A 349 8.57 -20.79 -8.91
N GLU A 350 8.91 -22.07 -8.72
CA GLU A 350 10.15 -22.46 -8.06
C GLU A 350 11.30 -21.69 -8.73
N GLN A 351 11.58 -20.51 -8.19
CA GLN A 351 12.80 -19.81 -8.50
C GLN A 351 13.89 -20.70 -7.90
N ALA A 352 14.77 -21.20 -8.77
CA ALA A 352 16.07 -21.71 -8.35
C ALA A 352 16.62 -20.76 -7.27
N PRO A 353 17.06 -21.28 -6.12
CA PRO A 353 17.22 -20.47 -4.93
C PRO A 353 18.30 -19.40 -5.19
N GLU A 354 17.88 -18.17 -5.45
CA GLU A 354 18.68 -17.03 -5.04
C GLU A 354 18.99 -17.26 -3.57
N ARG A 355 20.27 -17.15 -3.18
CA ARG A 355 20.69 -17.28 -1.77
C ARG A 355 19.84 -16.32 -0.93
N ARG A 356 18.76 -16.82 -0.35
CA ARG A 356 17.87 -16.06 0.55
C ARG A 356 18.75 -15.58 1.71
N LYS A 357 18.69 -14.30 2.08
CA LYS A 357 19.44 -13.83 3.27
C LYS A 357 18.98 -14.66 4.47
N SER A 358 19.94 -15.10 5.28
CA SER A 358 19.65 -15.78 6.54
C SER A 358 18.91 -14.82 7.48
N LEU A 359 17.78 -15.26 8.02
CA LEU A 359 17.03 -14.59 9.09
C LEU A 359 17.41 -15.13 10.49
N LEU A 360 18.49 -15.90 10.57
CA LEU A 360 19.02 -16.53 11.78
C LEU A 360 20.21 -15.73 12.33
N LEU A 361 20.40 -15.83 13.64
CA LEU A 361 21.59 -15.33 14.33
C LEU A 361 22.83 -16.14 13.93
N ASP A 362 24.00 -15.52 14.04
CA ASP A 362 25.29 -16.19 13.77
C ASP A 362 25.68 -17.20 14.85
N MET A 363 25.05 -17.11 16.02
CA MET A 363 25.28 -17.97 17.17
C MET A 363 23.96 -18.26 17.90
N PRO A 364 23.91 -19.33 18.71
CA PRO A 364 22.75 -19.66 19.51
C PRO A 364 22.33 -18.52 20.44
N VAL A 365 21.02 -18.38 20.64
CA VAL A 365 20.46 -17.24 21.38
C VAL A 365 20.84 -17.27 22.87
N ASP A 366 21.03 -18.45 23.43
CA ASP A 366 21.44 -18.71 24.81
C ASP A 366 22.93 -18.43 25.08
N GLU A 367 23.73 -18.26 24.02
CA GLU A 367 25.16 -17.94 24.09
C GLU A 367 25.45 -16.44 23.87
N LEU A 368 24.40 -15.62 23.65
CA LEU A 368 24.55 -14.18 23.45
C LEU A 368 25.12 -13.49 24.71
N PRO A 369 25.87 -12.38 24.54
CA PRO A 369 26.39 -11.63 25.67
C PRO A 369 25.28 -11.11 26.59
N VAL A 370 25.43 -11.35 27.90
CA VAL A 370 24.46 -10.98 28.91
C VAL A 370 24.56 -9.49 29.25
N LEU A 371 23.43 -8.78 29.15
CA LEU A 371 23.30 -7.39 29.62
C LEU A 371 22.19 -7.26 30.66
N ASN A 372 22.45 -6.55 31.76
CA ASN A 372 21.48 -6.33 32.84
C ASN A 372 21.53 -4.89 33.41
N ASP A 373 21.57 -3.90 32.51
CA ASP A 373 21.82 -2.48 32.82
C ASP A 373 20.61 -1.56 32.53
N PHE A 374 19.38 -2.09 32.64
CA PHE A 374 18.15 -1.38 32.25
C PHE A 374 17.06 -1.32 33.34
N ARG A 375 17.32 -1.85 34.54
CA ARG A 375 16.37 -1.85 35.69
C ARG A 375 17.00 -1.36 37.00
N TRP A 376 18.10 -0.62 36.91
CA TRP A 376 18.91 -0.23 38.06
C TRP A 376 18.27 0.86 38.95
N ASN A 377 17.27 1.61 38.46
CA ASN A 377 16.66 2.74 39.18
C ASN A 377 15.43 2.29 39.99
N THR A 378 15.68 1.71 41.17
CA THR A 378 14.61 1.18 42.03
C THR A 378 13.61 2.26 42.48
N TRP A 379 14.05 3.51 42.65
CA TRP A 379 13.20 4.61 43.12
C TRP A 379 12.18 5.01 42.07
N ALA A 380 12.61 5.16 40.82
CA ALA A 380 11.71 5.45 39.70
C ALA A 380 10.77 4.27 39.41
N ASN A 381 11.25 3.02 39.51
CA ASN A 381 10.41 1.84 39.28
C ASN A 381 9.30 1.67 40.32
N ASN A 382 9.51 2.13 41.55
CA ASN A 382 8.53 2.03 42.65
C ASN A 382 7.63 3.28 42.79
N SER A 383 7.88 4.35 42.05
CA SER A 383 7.10 5.60 42.14
C SER A 383 6.83 6.17 40.75
N ALA A 384 5.54 6.16 40.36
CA ALA A 384 5.11 6.74 39.09
C ALA A 384 5.55 8.20 38.95
N ALA A 385 5.46 9.00 40.02
CA ALA A 385 5.89 10.40 40.01
C ALA A 385 7.40 10.55 39.72
N LEU A 386 8.24 9.74 40.37
CA LEU A 386 9.68 9.75 40.12
C LEU A 386 10.01 9.24 38.71
N ALA A 387 9.32 8.20 38.23
CA ALA A 387 9.45 7.72 36.85
C ALA A 387 9.16 8.84 35.83
N ILE A 388 8.05 9.56 36.00
CA ILE A 388 7.64 10.68 35.15
C ILE A 388 8.72 11.77 35.16
N ILE A 389 9.19 12.18 36.34
CA ILE A 389 10.20 13.25 36.48
C ILE A 389 11.54 12.82 35.86
N CYS A 390 12.02 11.62 36.15
CA CYS A 390 13.28 11.10 35.61
C CYS A 390 13.23 10.99 34.08
N TRP A 391 12.14 10.49 33.53
CA TRP A 391 11.95 10.34 32.08
C TRP A 391 11.87 11.70 31.38
N TRP A 392 11.08 12.64 31.93
CA TRP A 392 11.00 14.00 31.44
C TRP A 392 12.37 14.69 31.48
N LEU A 393 13.07 14.63 32.61
CA LEU A 393 14.38 15.24 32.79
C LEU A 393 15.43 14.67 31.83
N ALA A 394 15.45 13.36 31.61
CA ALA A 394 16.35 12.73 30.66
C ALA A 394 16.19 13.31 29.25
N VAL A 395 14.94 13.48 28.79
CA VAL A 395 14.65 14.08 27.48
C VAL A 395 15.03 15.55 27.42
N GLN A 396 14.82 16.31 28.51
CA GLN A 396 15.31 17.69 28.59
C GLN A 396 16.83 17.72 28.43
N CYS A 397 17.57 16.91 29.19
CA CYS A 397 19.03 16.83 29.11
C CYS A 397 19.51 16.50 27.68
N LEU A 398 18.87 15.55 26.99
CA LEU A 398 19.16 15.23 25.60
C LEU A 398 18.88 16.41 24.65
N GLY A 399 17.81 17.17 24.89
CA GLY A 399 17.50 18.38 24.14
C GLY A 399 18.54 19.48 24.33
N TRP A 400 18.96 19.73 25.57
CA TRP A 400 20.02 20.71 25.88
C TRP A 400 21.37 20.30 25.30
N LEU A 401 21.69 19.01 25.34
CA LEU A 401 22.87 18.44 24.70
C LEU A 401 22.86 18.74 23.21
N ALA A 402 21.77 18.49 22.50
CA ALA A 402 21.71 18.64 21.05
C ALA A 402 21.40 20.05 20.55
N TRP A 403 20.99 20.99 21.41
CA TRP A 403 20.58 22.32 20.99
C TRP A 403 21.66 23.11 20.21
N PRO A 404 22.94 23.13 20.62
CA PRO A 404 24.00 23.76 19.84
C PRO A 404 24.16 23.18 18.42
N ILE A 405 23.94 21.87 18.27
CA ILE A 405 23.96 21.17 16.97
C ILE A 405 22.71 21.53 16.16
N ALA A 406 21.52 21.45 16.78
CA ALA A 406 20.24 21.79 16.15
C ALA A 406 20.27 23.21 15.56
N ARG A 407 20.84 24.16 16.30
CA ARG A 407 21.01 25.56 15.88
C ARG A 407 21.75 25.70 14.55
N GLN A 408 22.74 24.86 14.25
CA GLN A 408 23.51 24.96 13.00
C GLN A 408 22.64 24.74 11.76
N VAL A 409 21.60 23.93 11.92
CA VAL A 409 20.76 23.46 10.81
C VAL A 409 19.40 24.16 10.81
N LEU A 410 18.88 24.44 12.00
CA LEU A 410 17.54 25.00 12.24
C LEU A 410 17.59 26.42 12.81
N GLY A 411 18.76 27.09 12.76
CA GLY A 411 18.96 28.44 13.29
C GLY A 411 18.13 29.53 12.60
N ASN A 412 17.53 29.22 11.46
CA ASN A 412 16.61 30.12 10.75
C ASN A 412 15.18 30.07 11.31
N LEU A 413 14.84 29.08 12.14
CA LEU A 413 13.54 29.01 12.82
C LEU A 413 13.46 30.07 13.93
N SER A 414 12.23 30.38 14.35
CA SER A 414 11.99 31.43 15.35
C SER A 414 12.73 31.13 16.66
N ASP A 415 12.60 29.90 17.19
CA ASP A 415 13.26 29.41 18.40
C ASP A 415 14.70 28.91 18.17
N GLN A 416 15.23 29.09 16.96
CA GLN A 416 16.57 28.64 16.55
C GLN A 416 16.82 27.14 16.81
N GLY A 417 15.76 26.32 16.70
CA GLY A 417 15.82 24.86 16.80
C GLY A 417 15.76 24.32 18.24
N TYR A 418 15.46 25.13 19.24
CA TYR A 418 15.43 24.72 20.65
C TYR A 418 14.42 23.60 20.94
N LEU A 419 13.18 23.70 20.46
CA LEU A 419 12.17 22.68 20.73
C LEU A 419 12.47 21.37 20.00
N LEU A 420 12.85 21.48 18.72
CA LEU A 420 13.24 20.35 17.87
C LEU A 420 14.51 19.64 18.36
N ALA A 421 15.34 20.31 19.17
CA ALA A 421 16.56 19.72 19.72
C ALA A 421 16.30 18.49 20.60
N LYS A 422 15.14 18.38 21.28
CA LYS A 422 14.80 17.18 22.07
C LYS A 422 14.68 15.94 21.19
N THR A 423 13.95 16.08 20.08
CA THR A 423 13.78 15.01 19.08
C THR A 423 15.11 14.69 18.41
N LEU A 424 15.87 15.71 18.02
CA LEU A 424 17.17 15.52 17.38
C LEU A 424 18.19 14.89 18.34
N GLY A 425 18.21 15.29 19.61
CA GLY A 425 19.14 14.76 20.61
C GLY A 425 18.88 13.30 20.93
N TRP A 426 17.60 12.93 21.04
CA TRP A 426 17.22 11.53 21.16
C TRP A 426 17.70 10.70 19.97
N LEU A 427 17.54 11.22 18.74
CA LEU A 427 18.00 10.56 17.52
C LEU A 427 19.54 10.47 17.43
N LEU A 428 20.27 11.55 17.75
CA LEU A 428 21.74 11.59 17.66
C LEU A 428 22.40 10.66 18.67
N VAL A 429 21.88 10.60 19.90
CA VAL A 429 22.38 9.66 20.92
C VAL A 429 22.09 8.23 20.49
N GLY A 430 20.84 7.95 20.08
CA GLY A 430 20.46 6.62 19.63
C GLY A 430 21.25 6.14 18.43
N TYR A 431 21.43 6.98 17.40
CA TYR A 431 22.16 6.61 16.19
C TYR A 431 23.61 6.20 16.46
N GLY A 432 24.37 6.95 17.27
CA GLY A 432 25.77 6.60 17.51
C GLY A 432 25.92 5.28 18.27
N VAL A 433 25.08 5.07 19.29
CA VAL A 433 25.07 3.80 20.04
C VAL A 433 24.61 2.64 19.15
N TRP A 434 23.58 2.86 18.33
CA TRP A 434 23.11 1.87 17.35
C TRP A 434 24.21 1.52 16.33
N MET A 435 24.91 2.52 15.80
CA MET A 435 25.98 2.30 14.83
C MET A 435 27.14 1.52 15.44
N LEU A 436 27.60 1.89 16.64
CA LEU A 436 28.68 1.20 17.36
C LEU A 436 28.33 -0.26 17.66
N SER A 437 27.08 -0.52 18.07
CA SER A 437 26.61 -1.88 18.37
C SER A 437 26.28 -2.72 17.12
N SER A 438 25.79 -2.10 16.04
CA SER A 438 25.55 -2.77 14.75
C SER A 438 26.86 -3.17 14.07
N LEU A 439 27.90 -2.34 14.19
CA LEU A 439 29.24 -2.65 13.70
C LEU A 439 30.06 -3.53 14.66
N ARG A 440 29.48 -3.94 15.79
CA ARG A 440 30.13 -4.73 16.86
C ARG A 440 31.42 -4.09 17.40
N VAL A 441 31.52 -2.76 17.38
CA VAL A 441 32.66 -2.00 17.95
C VAL A 441 32.53 -1.91 19.47
N LEU A 442 31.35 -1.58 19.97
CA LEU A 442 31.02 -1.56 21.40
C LEU A 442 29.62 -2.14 21.60
N PRO A 443 29.37 -2.88 22.69
CA PRO A 443 28.05 -3.45 22.96
C PRO A 443 27.03 -2.35 23.27
N TYR A 444 25.74 -2.64 23.08
CA TYR A 444 24.60 -1.80 23.46
C TYR A 444 24.41 -1.79 24.99
N ALA A 445 25.37 -1.19 25.69
CA ALA A 445 25.41 -1.09 27.14
C ALA A 445 25.39 0.38 27.61
N LEU A 446 25.01 0.62 28.86
CA LEU A 446 24.94 1.92 29.50
C LEU A 446 26.28 2.68 29.45
N PRO A 447 27.47 2.06 29.65
CA PRO A 447 28.74 2.73 29.45
C PRO A 447 28.94 3.25 28.01
N THR A 448 28.51 2.49 27.00
CA THR A 448 28.57 2.91 25.59
C THR A 448 27.69 4.14 25.33
N ILE A 449 26.49 4.17 25.92
CA ILE A 449 25.62 5.35 25.89
C ILE A 449 26.34 6.55 26.52
N GLY A 450 26.95 6.37 27.69
CA GLY A 450 27.71 7.41 28.38
C GLY A 450 28.91 7.95 27.58
N VAL A 451 29.71 7.06 26.97
CA VAL A 451 30.83 7.43 26.10
C VAL A 451 30.35 8.26 24.91
N TRP A 452 29.29 7.84 24.24
CA TRP A 452 28.76 8.59 23.09
C TRP A 452 28.15 9.93 23.49
N ILE A 453 27.45 10.00 24.63
CA ILE A 453 26.98 11.28 25.19
C ILE A 453 28.16 12.21 25.49
N ALA A 454 29.29 11.71 26.02
CA ALA A 454 30.47 12.52 26.28
C ALA A 454 31.08 13.10 24.97
N VAL A 455 31.10 12.32 23.88
CA VAL A 455 31.52 12.79 22.56
C VAL A 455 30.60 13.91 22.07
N LEU A 456 29.28 13.71 22.13
CA LEU A 456 28.30 14.73 21.75
C LEU A 456 28.39 15.97 22.65
N LEU A 457 28.69 15.80 23.94
CA LEU A 457 28.85 16.90 24.88
C LEU A 457 30.08 17.74 24.54
N ALA A 458 31.20 17.12 24.15
CA ALA A 458 32.39 17.83 23.69
C ALA A 458 32.09 18.68 22.43
N VAL A 459 31.44 18.08 21.42
CA VAL A 459 31.02 18.78 20.19
C VAL A 459 30.05 19.93 20.52
N SER A 460 29.06 19.66 21.36
CA SER A 460 28.03 20.63 21.70
C SER A 460 28.57 21.78 22.56
N THR A 461 29.51 21.50 23.47
CA THR A 461 30.23 22.51 24.26
C THR A 461 31.08 23.40 23.37
N TRP A 462 31.78 22.82 22.39
CA TRP A 462 32.56 23.59 21.41
C TRP A 462 31.66 24.51 20.58
N LEU A 463 30.54 24.00 20.04
CA LEU A 463 29.56 24.79 19.29
C LEU A 463 28.90 25.87 20.16
N PHE A 464 28.55 25.54 21.40
CA PHE A 464 27.99 26.49 22.36
C PHE A 464 28.97 27.63 22.64
N TRP A 465 30.25 27.32 22.86
CA TRP A 465 31.27 28.34 23.14
C TRP A 465 31.49 29.26 21.94
N ARG A 466 31.50 28.70 20.72
CA ARG A 466 31.60 29.44 19.46
C ARG A 466 30.41 30.39 19.26
N ASP A 467 29.19 29.92 19.53
CA ASP A 467 27.95 30.66 19.25
C ASP A 467 27.33 31.30 20.52
N ARG A 468 28.09 31.41 21.61
CA ARG A 468 27.61 31.76 22.96
C ARG A 468 26.82 33.07 23.04
N GLN A 469 27.23 34.09 22.28
CA GLN A 469 26.57 35.39 22.27
C GLN A 469 25.18 35.29 21.64
N ALA A 470 25.05 34.52 20.56
CA ALA A 470 23.80 34.33 19.86
C ALA A 470 22.81 33.48 20.67
N MET A 471 23.31 32.44 21.36
CA MET A 471 22.48 31.60 22.24
C MET A 471 22.00 32.32 23.50
N ARG A 472 22.88 33.09 24.16
CA ARG A 472 22.48 33.98 25.26
C ARG A 472 21.48 35.04 24.80
N GLY A 473 21.67 35.57 23.59
CA GLY A 473 20.74 36.51 22.96
C GLY A 473 19.35 35.92 22.75
N LEU A 474 19.23 34.64 22.36
CA LEU A 474 17.94 33.97 22.26
C LEU A 474 17.25 33.84 23.63
N LEU A 475 17.98 33.36 24.65
CA LEU A 475 17.45 33.23 26.00
C LEU A 475 17.01 34.60 26.57
N GLY A 476 17.70 35.69 26.23
CA GLY A 476 17.26 37.04 26.62
C GLY A 476 16.02 37.53 25.87
N ARG A 477 15.97 37.35 24.54
CA ARG A 477 14.96 37.97 23.66
C ARG A 477 13.71 37.12 23.45
N GLN A 478 13.81 35.80 23.57
CA GLN A 478 12.74 34.87 23.17
C GLN A 478 12.40 33.83 24.25
N TRP A 479 12.75 34.06 25.51
CA TRP A 479 12.41 33.14 26.60
C TRP A 479 10.91 32.83 26.69
N ARG A 480 10.05 33.79 26.32
CA ARG A 480 8.59 33.58 26.30
C ARG A 480 8.20 32.48 25.30
N LEU A 481 8.79 32.47 24.10
CA LEU A 481 8.53 31.45 23.09
C LEU A 481 9.00 30.07 23.58
N ILE A 482 10.18 30.04 24.20
CA ILE A 482 10.73 28.84 24.84
C ILE A 482 9.78 28.33 25.93
N LEU A 483 9.33 29.20 26.83
CA LEU A 483 8.40 28.84 27.91
C LEU A 483 7.08 28.30 27.37
N TRP A 484 6.49 28.95 26.36
CA TRP A 484 5.27 28.44 25.72
C TRP A 484 5.49 27.08 25.06
N GLY A 485 6.61 26.90 24.36
CA GLY A 485 6.95 25.62 23.74
C GLY A 485 7.19 24.50 24.75
N GLU A 486 7.88 24.78 25.86
CA GLU A 486 8.06 23.84 26.98
C GLU A 486 6.74 23.54 27.68
N GLY A 487 5.87 24.55 27.81
CA GLY A 487 4.50 24.37 28.30
C GLY A 487 3.70 23.44 27.40
N VAL A 488 3.74 23.63 26.07
CA VAL A 488 3.09 22.74 25.10
C VAL A 488 3.62 21.31 25.19
N PHE A 489 4.95 21.14 25.22
CA PHE A 489 5.59 19.84 25.39
C PHE A 489 5.11 19.14 26.66
N THR A 490 5.23 19.83 27.80
CA THR A 490 4.97 19.27 29.12
C THR A 490 3.49 19.01 29.34
N LEU A 491 2.60 19.90 28.91
CA LEU A 491 1.15 19.71 29.05
C LEU A 491 0.65 18.55 28.18
N ALA A 492 1.13 18.43 26.94
CA ALA A 492 0.78 17.29 26.08
C ALA A 492 1.31 15.97 26.66
N PHE A 493 2.58 15.95 27.12
CA PHE A 493 3.17 14.80 27.80
C PHE A 493 2.35 14.40 29.03
N LEU A 494 2.07 15.33 29.94
CA LEU A 494 1.32 15.06 31.18
C LEU A 494 -0.14 14.67 30.92
N TYR A 495 -0.77 15.21 29.88
CA TYR A 495 -2.12 14.80 29.48
C TYR A 495 -2.15 13.30 29.11
N PHE A 496 -1.24 12.86 28.23
CA PHE A 496 -1.19 11.45 27.84
C PHE A 496 -0.66 10.55 28.96
N VAL A 497 0.26 11.03 29.82
CA VAL A 497 0.61 10.33 31.07
C VAL A 497 -0.62 10.13 31.95
N GLY A 498 -1.46 11.16 32.09
CA GLY A 498 -2.73 11.06 32.81
C GLY A 498 -3.62 9.96 32.25
N LEU A 499 -3.76 9.86 30.92
CA LEU A 499 -4.50 8.77 30.28
C LEU A 499 -3.90 7.40 30.58
N ARG A 500 -2.56 7.27 30.57
CA ARG A 500 -1.87 6.01 30.91
C ARG A 500 -1.97 5.66 32.40
N LEU A 501 -2.06 6.65 33.30
CA LEU A 501 -2.31 6.39 34.71
C LEU A 501 -3.71 5.83 34.95
N LEU A 502 -4.70 6.28 34.15
CA LEU A 502 -6.08 5.79 34.20
C LEU A 502 -6.23 4.38 33.60
N ASN A 503 -5.50 4.08 32.53
CA ASN A 503 -5.46 2.77 31.90
C ASN A 503 -4.01 2.38 31.52
N PRO A 504 -3.23 1.80 32.47
CA PRO A 504 -1.84 1.41 32.23
C PRO A 504 -1.70 0.06 31.53
N ASP A 505 -2.79 -0.68 31.38
CA ASP A 505 -2.79 -2.10 31.00
C ASP A 505 -2.14 -2.29 29.62
N LEU A 506 -1.22 -3.25 29.54
CA LEU A 506 -0.49 -3.59 28.30
C LEU A 506 -1.13 -4.74 27.52
N TRP A 507 -2.28 -5.23 27.95
CA TRP A 507 -3.06 -6.20 27.19
C TRP A 507 -4.50 -6.28 27.72
N GLN A 508 -5.43 -6.62 26.84
CA GLN A 508 -6.82 -6.93 27.13
C GLN A 508 -7.36 -7.83 26.00
N PRO A 509 -8.24 -8.82 26.25
CA PRO A 509 -8.56 -9.87 25.28
C PRO A 509 -9.29 -9.41 24.01
N TRP A 510 -10.07 -8.33 24.08
CA TRP A 510 -10.96 -7.91 23.00
C TRP A 510 -10.42 -6.68 22.24
N ASN A 511 -9.68 -5.82 22.93
CA ASN A 511 -9.26 -4.49 22.53
C ASN A 511 -7.79 -4.19 22.90
N GLY A 512 -7.01 -5.23 23.20
CA GLY A 512 -5.62 -5.11 23.67
C GLY A 512 -4.60 -4.70 22.62
N GLY A 513 -4.88 -4.95 21.33
CA GLY A 513 -3.98 -4.60 20.23
C GLY A 513 -2.70 -5.44 20.18
N GLU A 514 -1.63 -4.83 19.68
CA GLU A 514 -0.31 -5.45 19.47
C GLU A 514 0.69 -5.13 20.59
N LYS A 515 0.26 -4.50 21.70
CA LYS A 515 1.13 -4.12 22.83
C LYS A 515 2.01 -5.25 23.36
N MET A 516 1.51 -6.49 23.36
CA MET A 516 2.28 -7.66 23.75
C MET A 516 3.48 -7.89 22.81
N LEU A 517 3.34 -7.66 21.51
CA LEU A 517 4.41 -7.81 20.51
C LEU A 517 5.47 -6.74 20.77
N GLU A 518 5.04 -5.48 20.93
CA GLU A 518 6.00 -4.39 21.12
C GLU A 518 6.72 -4.47 22.46
N ILE A 519 6.06 -4.89 23.56
CA ILE A 519 6.75 -5.07 24.84
C ILE A 519 7.73 -6.25 24.79
N GLY A 520 7.42 -7.31 24.04
CA GLY A 520 8.35 -8.41 23.79
C GLY A 520 9.58 -7.96 23.01
N PHE A 521 9.38 -7.28 21.88
CA PHE A 521 10.47 -6.69 21.11
C PHE A 521 11.29 -5.68 21.92
N LEU A 522 10.64 -4.83 22.72
CA LEU A 522 11.33 -3.87 23.58
C LEU A 522 12.20 -4.55 24.63
N ASN A 523 11.69 -5.60 25.30
CA ASN A 523 12.48 -6.42 26.23
C ASN A 523 13.64 -7.11 25.52
N ALA A 524 13.43 -7.66 24.32
CA ALA A 524 14.48 -8.31 23.54
C ALA A 524 15.59 -7.33 23.12
N ILE A 525 15.21 -6.12 22.70
CA ILE A 525 16.14 -5.07 22.29
C ILE A 525 17.01 -4.61 23.46
N VAL A 526 16.43 -4.32 24.63
CA VAL A 526 17.23 -3.85 25.79
C VAL A 526 18.18 -4.91 26.34
N LYS A 527 17.87 -6.19 26.12
CA LYS A 527 18.73 -7.33 26.46
C LYS A 527 19.80 -7.64 25.40
N SER A 528 19.63 -7.20 24.15
CA SER A 528 20.55 -7.50 23.05
C SER A 528 21.83 -6.67 23.16
N ALA A 529 23.01 -7.31 23.10
CA ALA A 529 24.28 -6.60 23.11
C ALA A 529 24.68 -6.02 21.74
N TYR A 530 24.25 -6.64 20.65
CA TYR A 530 24.56 -6.23 19.29
C TYR A 530 23.28 -6.23 18.45
N MET A 531 23.32 -5.52 17.32
CA MET A 531 22.19 -5.40 16.40
C MET A 531 22.47 -6.19 15.11
N PRO A 532 21.46 -6.78 14.45
CA PRO A 532 20.04 -6.77 14.81
C PRO A 532 19.75 -7.55 16.11
N PRO A 533 18.72 -7.16 16.88
CA PRO A 533 18.35 -7.81 18.14
C PRO A 533 17.76 -9.21 17.89
N TYR A 534 17.89 -10.12 18.86
CA TYR A 534 17.27 -11.44 18.77
C TYR A 534 15.74 -11.33 18.79
N ASP A 535 15.07 -12.29 18.17
CA ASP A 535 13.61 -12.40 18.13
C ASP A 535 13.10 -13.18 19.35
N PRO A 536 12.29 -12.57 20.23
CA PRO A 536 11.74 -13.28 21.39
C PRO A 536 10.71 -14.34 20.99
N TYR A 537 10.17 -14.29 19.76
CA TYR A 537 9.16 -15.21 19.25
C TYR A 537 9.72 -16.20 18.23
N PHE A 538 11.03 -16.23 18.02
CA PHE A 538 11.68 -17.24 17.20
C PHE A 538 13.10 -17.45 17.70
N ALA A 539 13.30 -18.43 18.60
CA ALA A 539 14.61 -18.72 19.16
C ALA A 539 15.65 -18.96 18.05
N GLY A 540 16.81 -18.33 18.15
CA GLY A 540 17.87 -18.39 17.13
C GLY A 540 17.66 -17.48 15.91
N GLY A 541 16.53 -16.76 15.82
CA GLY A 541 16.29 -15.72 14.82
C GLY A 541 16.57 -14.31 15.35
N TYR A 542 16.74 -13.35 14.45
CA TYR A 542 16.70 -11.91 14.79
C TYR A 542 15.38 -11.28 14.33
N ILE A 543 15.02 -10.13 14.93
CA ILE A 543 13.79 -9.40 14.60
C ILE A 543 13.87 -8.86 13.17
N ASN A 544 13.03 -9.38 12.26
CA ASN A 544 12.89 -8.87 10.89
C ASN A 544 11.70 -7.89 10.81
N TYR A 545 11.75 -6.85 11.63
CA TYR A 545 10.74 -5.81 11.77
C TYR A 545 11.41 -4.44 11.95
N TYR A 546 10.62 -3.35 11.95
CA TYR A 546 11.12 -1.97 12.11
C TYR A 546 11.62 -1.65 13.54
N TYR A 547 12.61 -2.39 14.02
CA TYR A 547 13.06 -2.35 15.42
C TYR A 547 13.76 -1.04 15.81
N TYR A 548 14.24 -0.23 14.86
CA TYR A 548 15.06 0.95 15.16
C TYR A 548 14.31 1.98 16.05
N GLY A 549 13.02 2.18 15.83
CA GLY A 549 12.20 3.05 16.69
C GLY A 549 12.14 2.56 18.13
N LEU A 550 11.93 1.26 18.34
CA LEU A 550 11.93 0.64 19.66
C LEU A 550 13.33 0.66 20.31
N PHE A 551 14.39 0.56 19.51
CA PHE A 551 15.76 0.77 19.98
C PHE A 551 15.97 2.17 20.55
N LEU A 552 15.43 3.21 19.90
CA LEU A 552 15.49 4.57 20.45
C LEU A 552 14.78 4.66 21.81
N VAL A 553 13.64 3.98 21.99
CA VAL A 553 12.97 3.90 23.30
C VAL A 553 13.84 3.16 24.32
N GLY A 554 14.51 2.08 23.90
CA GLY A 554 15.47 1.33 24.71
C GLY A 554 16.61 2.19 25.26
N ILE A 555 17.09 3.20 24.51
CA ILE A 555 18.12 4.14 24.97
C ILE A 555 17.66 4.88 26.23
N LEU A 556 16.42 5.35 26.26
CA LEU A 556 15.86 6.04 27.42
C LEU A 556 15.65 5.08 28.60
N ILE A 557 15.26 3.84 28.33
CA ILE A 557 15.15 2.78 29.34
C ILE A 557 16.50 2.55 30.05
N LYS A 558 17.58 2.31 29.30
CA LYS A 558 18.93 2.12 29.88
C LYS A 558 19.41 3.36 30.62
N LEU A 559 19.24 4.55 30.02
CA LEU A 559 19.68 5.82 30.58
C LEU A 559 18.98 6.19 31.88
N THR A 560 17.70 5.84 32.04
CA THR A 560 16.91 6.14 33.24
C THR A 560 16.84 5.00 34.24
N GLY A 561 17.14 3.77 33.83
CA GLY A 561 17.05 2.56 34.64
C GLY A 561 15.61 2.12 34.92
N ILE A 562 14.64 2.62 34.16
CA ILE A 562 13.21 2.31 34.32
C ILE A 562 12.85 1.04 33.55
N GLN A 563 12.16 0.11 34.22
CA GLN A 563 11.79 -1.18 33.66
C GLN A 563 10.84 -1.03 32.45
N PRO A 564 10.91 -1.93 31.44
CA PRO A 564 10.14 -1.80 30.21
C PRO A 564 8.63 -1.65 30.40
N THR A 565 8.01 -2.32 31.39
CA THR A 565 6.55 -2.24 31.61
C THR A 565 6.08 -0.86 32.09
N VAL A 566 6.95 -0.09 32.74
CA VAL A 566 6.70 1.31 33.14
C VAL A 566 7.10 2.26 32.02
N ALA A 567 8.26 2.02 31.41
CA ALA A 567 8.80 2.86 30.35
C ALA A 567 7.91 2.87 29.10
N PHE A 568 7.25 1.76 28.76
CA PHE A 568 6.28 1.70 27.65
C PHE A 568 5.17 2.75 27.82
N ASN A 569 4.64 2.86 29.05
CA ASN A 569 3.60 3.83 29.41
C ASN A 569 4.11 5.29 29.51
N LEU A 570 5.43 5.51 29.46
CA LEU A 570 6.06 6.85 29.36
C LEU A 570 6.52 7.17 27.94
N ALA A 571 6.84 6.16 27.12
CA ALA A 571 7.26 6.30 25.74
C ALA A 571 6.13 6.86 24.87
N VAL A 572 4.91 6.32 24.98
CA VAL A 572 3.75 6.83 24.21
C VAL A 572 3.47 8.32 24.52
N PRO A 573 3.36 8.76 25.78
CA PRO A 573 3.22 10.19 26.09
C PRO A 573 4.40 11.06 25.65
N LEU A 574 5.64 10.54 25.71
CA LEU A 574 6.81 11.26 25.23
C LEU A 574 6.69 11.58 23.73
N LEU A 575 6.31 10.58 22.93
CA LEU A 575 6.10 10.76 21.49
C LEU A 575 5.02 11.80 21.20
N ALA A 576 3.95 11.82 21.99
CA ALA A 576 2.91 12.84 21.89
C ALA A 576 3.44 14.24 22.24
N GLY A 577 4.19 14.37 23.32
CA GLY A 577 4.81 15.62 23.75
C GLY A 577 5.80 16.18 22.70
N LEU A 578 6.70 15.33 22.19
CA LEU A 578 7.65 15.70 21.15
C LEU A 578 6.95 16.13 19.86
N THR A 579 5.92 15.39 19.44
CA THR A 579 5.13 15.73 18.25
C THR A 579 4.43 17.08 18.41
N ALA A 580 3.78 17.32 19.56
CA ALA A 580 3.13 18.60 19.86
C ALA A 580 4.12 19.77 19.84
N ALA A 581 5.27 19.63 20.49
CA ALA A 581 6.31 20.67 20.53
C ALA A 581 6.90 20.96 19.13
N ASN A 582 7.19 19.92 18.35
CA ASN A 582 7.73 20.05 17.00
C ASN A 582 6.73 20.72 16.05
N VAL A 583 5.45 20.33 16.11
CA VAL A 583 4.38 20.90 15.29
C VAL A 583 4.12 22.36 15.66
N PHE A 584 4.10 22.67 16.97
CA PHE A 584 4.00 24.05 17.45
C PHE A 584 5.14 24.92 16.92
N CYS A 585 6.39 24.45 17.05
CA CYS A 585 7.59 25.15 16.58
C CYS A 585 7.50 25.48 15.08
N LEU A 586 7.20 24.47 14.25
CA LEU A 586 7.10 24.61 12.81
C LEU A 586 5.96 25.57 12.43
N ALA A 587 4.75 25.34 12.92
CA ALA A 587 3.58 26.16 12.56
C ALA A 587 3.71 27.62 13.03
N TYR A 588 4.24 27.84 14.25
CA TYR A 588 4.54 29.18 14.75
C TYR A 588 5.53 29.89 13.82
N HIS A 589 6.63 29.23 13.42
CA HIS A 589 7.61 29.83 12.53
C HIS A 589 7.03 30.14 11.14
N LEU A 590 6.24 29.23 10.57
CA LEU A 590 5.58 29.44 9.27
C LEU A 590 4.64 30.66 9.33
N ALA A 591 3.87 30.82 10.41
CA ALA A 591 3.00 31.97 10.59
C ALA A 591 3.78 33.29 10.74
N VAL A 592 4.90 33.30 11.50
CA VAL A 592 5.79 34.47 11.57
C VAL A 592 6.32 34.83 10.17
N SER A 593 6.73 33.83 9.39
CA SER A 593 7.22 34.01 8.01
C SER A 593 6.13 34.53 7.05
N ILE A 594 4.86 34.16 7.28
CA ILE A 594 3.70 34.72 6.56
C ILE A 594 3.52 36.20 6.89
N ASP A 595 3.52 36.56 8.18
CA ASP A 595 3.31 37.95 8.62
C ASP A 595 4.46 38.89 8.18
N ALA A 596 5.69 38.38 8.07
CA ALA A 596 6.84 39.15 7.58
C ALA A 596 6.79 39.49 6.08
N GLY A 597 6.07 38.69 5.27
CA GLY A 597 5.89 38.91 3.83
C GLY A 597 7.13 38.65 2.94
N PRO A 598 7.07 38.98 1.63
CA PRO A 598 8.10 38.56 0.65
C PRO A 598 9.33 39.48 0.53
N ARG A 599 9.32 40.67 1.15
CA ARG A 599 10.38 41.70 0.98
C ARG A 599 11.31 41.75 2.20
N ARG A 600 12.56 41.35 1.96
CA ARG A 600 13.80 41.43 2.78
C ARG A 600 14.14 40.22 3.64
N GLY A 601 15.41 39.82 3.49
CA GLY A 601 16.12 38.91 4.39
C GLY A 601 16.83 39.65 5.53
N ALA A 602 17.24 38.85 6.52
CA ALA A 602 18.12 39.20 7.63
C ALA A 602 17.59 40.28 8.59
N ASN A 603 16.59 39.92 9.39
CA ASN A 603 16.56 40.07 10.85
C ASN A 603 15.11 39.98 11.37
N LEU A 604 14.58 38.74 11.44
CA LEU A 604 13.33 38.43 12.16
C LEU A 604 13.38 38.82 13.65
N CYS A 605 14.58 39.11 14.18
CA CYS A 605 14.84 39.48 15.58
C CYS A 605 14.41 40.89 16.00
N THR A 606 14.02 41.80 15.10
CA THR A 606 13.67 43.18 15.49
C THR A 606 12.25 43.34 16.06
N GLN A 607 11.41 42.29 15.98
CA GLN A 607 10.08 42.27 16.63
C GLN A 607 10.09 41.64 18.04
N CYS A 608 11.26 41.25 18.56
CA CYS A 608 11.36 40.34 19.72
C CYS A 608 11.48 41.03 21.10
N GLU A 609 11.45 42.36 21.21
CA GLU A 609 11.51 43.04 22.52
C GLU A 609 10.11 43.23 23.17
N GLY A 610 9.05 42.66 22.57
CA GLY A 610 7.65 42.79 23.00
C GLY A 610 6.94 41.48 23.41
N PRO A 611 5.60 41.52 23.65
CA PRO A 611 4.78 40.31 23.80
C PRO A 611 4.81 39.46 22.52
N LEU A 612 4.60 38.15 22.67
CA LEU A 612 4.55 37.25 21.52
C LEU A 612 3.40 37.64 20.57
N PRO A 613 3.62 37.62 19.25
CA PRO A 613 2.57 37.94 18.29
C PRO A 613 1.44 36.89 18.39
N MET A 614 0.20 37.37 18.54
CA MET A 614 -0.96 36.51 18.77
C MET A 614 -1.26 35.58 17.60
N ARG A 615 -1.11 36.04 16.34
CA ARG A 615 -1.44 35.21 15.17
C ARG A 615 -0.53 33.98 15.04
N PRO A 616 0.82 34.09 15.12
CA PRO A 616 1.69 32.92 15.17
C PRO A 616 1.44 32.01 16.37
N LEU A 617 1.13 32.57 17.54
CA LEU A 617 0.80 31.77 18.72
C LEU A 617 -0.48 30.94 18.48
N ILE A 618 -1.53 31.56 17.94
CA ILE A 618 -2.78 30.87 17.58
C ILE A 618 -2.51 29.79 16.53
N ALA A 619 -1.70 30.08 15.50
CA ALA A 619 -1.35 29.09 14.48
C ALA A 619 -0.59 27.89 15.08
N GLY A 620 0.36 28.13 15.98
CA GLY A 620 1.10 27.09 16.69
C GLY A 620 0.17 26.21 17.54
N LEU A 621 -0.69 26.81 18.37
CA LEU A 621 -1.63 26.07 19.22
C LEU A 621 -2.70 25.34 18.41
N LEU A 622 -3.19 25.95 17.33
CA LEU A 622 -4.14 25.34 16.42
C LEU A 622 -3.50 24.14 15.70
N ALA A 623 -2.21 24.19 15.38
CA ALA A 623 -1.51 23.05 14.78
C ALA A 623 -1.43 21.87 15.76
N VAL A 624 -1.15 22.12 17.04
CA VAL A 624 -1.21 21.10 18.09
C VAL A 624 -2.62 20.51 18.18
N LEU A 625 -3.66 21.35 18.22
CA LEU A 625 -5.05 20.89 18.25
C LEU A 625 -5.40 20.00 17.04
N LEU A 626 -5.14 20.48 15.82
CA LEU A 626 -5.52 19.81 14.57
C LEU A 626 -4.72 18.53 14.28
N VAL A 627 -3.46 18.46 14.72
CA VAL A 627 -2.65 17.26 14.54
C VAL A 627 -2.91 16.26 15.66
N MET A 628 -2.93 16.71 16.91
CA MET A 628 -2.87 15.81 18.07
C MET A 628 -4.20 15.53 18.74
N PHE A 629 -5.17 16.44 18.72
CA PHE A 629 -6.32 16.43 19.64
C PHE A 629 -7.69 16.40 18.98
N ILE A 630 -7.78 16.42 17.65
CA ILE A 630 -9.06 16.23 16.95
C ILE A 630 -9.19 14.78 16.47
N GLY A 631 -10.44 14.33 16.38
CA GLY A 631 -10.81 13.15 15.60
C GLY A 631 -11.45 13.52 14.27
N ASN A 632 -11.77 12.51 13.48
CA ASN A 632 -12.53 12.70 12.26
C ASN A 632 -14.03 12.93 12.55
N LEU A 633 -14.79 13.30 11.52
CA LEU A 633 -16.22 13.59 11.64
C LEU A 633 -17.07 12.32 11.80
N ALA A 634 -16.50 11.13 11.58
CA ALA A 634 -17.22 9.87 11.74
C ALA A 634 -17.66 9.63 13.19
N GLY A 635 -16.90 10.13 14.18
CA GLY A 635 -17.31 10.07 15.58
C GLY A 635 -18.57 10.88 15.90
N PHE A 636 -18.71 12.07 15.29
CA PHE A 636 -19.97 12.81 15.34
C PHE A 636 -21.09 12.10 14.58
N ARG A 637 -20.80 11.58 13.38
CA ARG A 637 -21.78 10.83 12.57
C ARG A 637 -22.34 9.63 13.33
N GLN A 638 -21.53 8.94 14.13
CA GLN A 638 -21.93 7.83 14.98
C GLN A 638 -22.99 8.25 16.01
N LEU A 639 -22.79 9.38 16.71
CA LEU A 639 -23.80 9.92 17.63
C LEU A 639 -25.10 10.29 16.91
N VAL A 640 -24.99 10.94 15.75
CA VAL A 640 -26.17 11.27 14.93
C VAL A 640 -26.92 9.99 14.56
N ARG A 641 -26.21 8.92 14.25
CA ARG A 641 -26.76 7.61 13.90
C ARG A 641 -27.54 6.98 15.05
N TYR A 642 -26.97 7.00 16.25
CA TYR A 642 -27.66 6.52 17.44
C TYR A 642 -28.93 7.34 17.73
N LEU A 643 -28.91 8.65 17.46
CA LEU A 643 -30.11 9.49 17.56
C LEU A 643 -31.14 9.18 16.45
N GLU A 644 -30.71 8.90 15.22
CA GLU A 644 -31.60 8.48 14.14
C GLU A 644 -32.32 7.18 14.48
N ASP A 645 -31.57 6.18 14.96
CA ASP A 645 -32.08 4.86 15.34
C ASP A 645 -33.03 4.95 16.54
N ALA A 646 -32.69 5.79 17.53
CA ALA A 646 -33.55 6.17 18.66
C ALA A 646 -34.88 6.80 18.22
N GLY A 647 -34.84 7.66 17.19
CA GLY A 647 -36.02 8.34 16.69
C GLY A 647 -37.10 7.40 16.18
N GLY A 648 -36.72 6.23 15.63
CA GLY A 648 -37.65 5.21 15.12
C GLY A 648 -38.67 5.76 14.11
N SER A 649 -38.33 6.86 13.44
CA SER A 649 -39.22 7.61 12.54
C SER A 649 -38.93 7.23 11.10
N ASP A 650 -39.95 6.78 10.37
CA ASP A 650 -39.86 6.45 8.94
C ASP A 650 -39.88 7.68 8.03
N PHE A 651 -39.69 8.89 8.60
CA PHE A 651 -39.71 10.12 7.83
C PHE A 651 -38.60 10.09 6.76
N ALA A 652 -39.03 9.99 5.50
CA ALA A 652 -38.18 9.98 4.32
C ALA A 652 -38.53 11.16 3.43
N THR A 653 -37.50 11.84 2.90
CA THR A 653 -37.67 12.98 1.99
C THR A 653 -36.64 12.88 0.87
N GLY A 654 -36.98 13.38 -0.33
CA GLY A 654 -36.03 13.50 -1.44
C GLY A 654 -35.01 14.63 -1.26
N LEU A 655 -35.16 15.49 -0.24
CA LEU A 655 -34.18 16.51 0.11
C LEU A 655 -33.05 15.89 0.96
N PRO A 656 -31.79 15.95 0.50
CA PRO A 656 -30.65 15.47 1.27
C PRO A 656 -30.58 16.13 2.64
N LEU A 657 -30.13 15.39 3.66
CA LEU A 657 -29.94 15.85 5.05
C LEU A 657 -31.20 16.20 5.85
N VAL A 658 -32.32 16.55 5.21
CA VAL A 658 -33.56 16.93 5.93
C VAL A 658 -34.18 15.74 6.66
N GLY A 659 -34.25 14.58 5.99
CA GLY A 659 -34.79 13.36 6.61
C GLY A 659 -33.93 12.87 7.79
N GLU A 660 -32.62 12.84 7.60
CA GLU A 660 -31.63 12.52 8.63
C GLU A 660 -31.74 13.46 9.84
N THR A 661 -31.82 14.77 9.58
CA THR A 661 -31.96 15.78 10.64
C THR A 661 -33.25 15.60 11.43
N MET A 662 -34.40 15.36 10.78
CA MET A 662 -35.66 15.17 11.48
C MET A 662 -35.68 13.88 12.32
N ARG A 663 -35.11 12.79 11.81
CA ARG A 663 -34.95 11.55 12.59
C ARG A 663 -34.06 11.76 13.81
N ALA A 664 -32.91 12.41 13.63
CA ALA A 664 -32.00 12.71 14.73
C ALA A 664 -32.63 13.66 15.78
N LEU A 665 -33.39 14.68 15.36
CA LEU A 665 -34.11 15.59 16.28
C LEU A 665 -35.22 14.86 17.05
N THR A 666 -35.94 13.95 16.38
CA THR A 666 -36.96 13.11 17.02
C THR A 666 -36.32 12.20 18.08
N GLY A 667 -35.20 11.55 17.75
CA GLY A 667 -34.46 10.75 18.73
C GLY A 667 -33.91 11.57 19.88
N LEU A 668 -33.38 12.77 19.62
CA LEU A 668 -32.92 13.69 20.65
C LEU A 668 -34.04 14.07 21.62
N TRP A 669 -35.24 14.34 21.11
CA TRP A 669 -36.42 14.59 21.93
C TRP A 669 -36.70 13.41 22.87
N ARG A 670 -36.71 12.19 22.34
CA ARG A 670 -36.93 10.98 23.14
C ARG A 670 -35.86 10.74 24.20
N VAL A 671 -34.59 11.02 23.88
CA VAL A 671 -33.49 10.91 24.84
C VAL A 671 -33.64 11.93 25.96
N LEU A 672 -33.98 13.18 25.64
CA LEU A 672 -34.06 14.26 26.63
C LEU A 672 -35.34 14.22 27.49
N PHE A 673 -36.48 13.88 26.89
CA PHE A 673 -37.79 14.02 27.52
C PHE A 673 -38.51 12.69 27.81
N GLU A 674 -38.15 11.61 27.12
CA GLU A 674 -38.78 10.29 27.27
C GLU A 674 -37.86 9.25 27.94
N GLY A 675 -36.67 9.65 28.38
CA GLY A 675 -35.74 8.81 29.15
C GLY A 675 -35.06 7.69 28.33
N MET A 676 -35.07 7.78 27.01
CA MET A 676 -34.40 6.78 26.15
C MET A 676 -32.88 6.81 26.35
N ARG A 677 -32.26 5.64 26.47
CA ARG A 677 -30.80 5.49 26.55
C ARG A 677 -30.21 5.15 25.19
N LEU A 678 -29.15 5.87 24.83
CA LEU A 678 -28.36 5.56 23.63
C LEU A 678 -27.44 4.36 23.88
N PRO A 679 -27.08 3.60 22.83
CA PRO A 679 -26.04 2.58 22.90
C PRO A 679 -24.69 3.14 23.39
N PRO A 680 -23.81 2.30 23.96
CA PRO A 680 -22.46 2.72 24.31
C PRO A 680 -21.70 3.18 23.06
N TYR A 681 -20.90 4.23 23.21
CA TYR A 681 -20.08 4.76 22.12
C TYR A 681 -18.98 3.75 21.74
N SER A 682 -18.95 3.30 20.48
CA SER A 682 -17.87 2.46 19.96
C SER A 682 -16.58 3.26 19.80
N PHE A 683 -15.50 2.75 20.39
CA PHE A 683 -14.15 3.27 20.23
C PHE A 683 -13.59 3.06 18.80
N TRP A 684 -14.06 2.02 18.10
CA TRP A 684 -13.45 1.54 16.86
C TRP A 684 -14.11 2.07 15.58
N ASP A 685 -15.44 2.28 15.59
CA ASP A 685 -16.18 2.63 14.36
C ASP A 685 -15.60 3.87 13.65
N PRO A 686 -15.20 4.93 14.37
CA PRO A 686 -14.62 6.13 13.75
C PRO A 686 -13.24 5.89 13.11
N THR A 687 -12.60 4.73 13.30
CA THR A 687 -11.34 4.36 12.64
C THR A 687 -11.47 3.18 11.69
N ARG A 688 -12.70 2.71 11.43
CA ARG A 688 -13.06 1.65 10.47
C ARG A 688 -14.15 2.17 9.51
N VAL A 689 -13.96 3.39 9.00
CA VAL A 689 -14.97 4.11 8.23
C VAL A 689 -15.10 3.57 6.80
N ILE A 690 -13.96 3.32 6.15
CA ILE A 690 -13.89 2.70 4.82
C ILE A 690 -13.83 1.17 5.03
N PRO A 691 -14.75 0.39 4.42
CA PRO A 691 -14.79 -1.07 4.58
C PRO A 691 -13.45 -1.75 4.29
N ASP A 692 -13.15 -2.80 5.06
CA ASP A 692 -11.92 -3.61 4.94
C ASP A 692 -10.61 -2.80 5.04
N THR A 693 -10.65 -1.64 5.71
CA THR A 693 -9.46 -0.79 5.91
C THR A 693 -9.39 -0.18 7.31
N ILE A 694 -8.21 0.36 7.63
CA ILE A 694 -7.92 1.07 8.88
C ILE A 694 -7.73 2.55 8.55
N ASN A 695 -8.46 3.44 9.22
CA ASN A 695 -8.46 4.88 8.98
C ASN A 695 -8.13 5.68 10.25
N GLU A 696 -7.00 5.35 10.87
CA GLU A 696 -6.55 6.01 12.09
C GLU A 696 -6.13 7.46 11.88
N PHE A 697 -6.22 8.22 12.97
CA PHE A 697 -5.72 9.59 13.10
C PHE A 697 -4.91 9.70 14.40
N PRO A 698 -3.99 10.67 14.55
CA PRO A 698 -3.00 10.65 15.62
C PRO A 698 -3.58 10.50 17.03
N TYR A 699 -4.67 11.22 17.35
CA TYR A 699 -5.31 11.10 18.67
C TYR A 699 -5.75 9.67 18.99
N PHE A 700 -6.32 8.95 18.01
CA PHE A 700 -6.66 7.53 18.16
C PHE A 700 -5.42 6.71 18.49
N SER A 701 -4.34 6.83 17.70
CA SER A 701 -3.15 5.99 17.89
C SER A 701 -2.48 6.25 19.25
N PHE A 702 -2.41 7.50 19.71
CA PHE A 702 -1.88 7.82 21.05
C PHE A 702 -2.79 7.34 22.19
N LEU A 703 -4.11 7.35 21.99
CA LEU A 703 -5.08 6.87 22.97
C LEU A 703 -5.14 5.34 23.02
N PHE A 704 -5.06 4.68 21.86
CA PHE A 704 -4.99 3.22 21.75
C PHE A 704 -3.70 2.70 22.39
N ALA A 705 -2.61 3.44 22.18
CA ALA A 705 -1.31 3.31 22.85
C ALA A 705 -0.53 2.04 22.51
N ASP A 706 -0.66 1.54 21.28
CA ASP A 706 0.29 0.58 20.72
C ASP A 706 1.54 1.35 20.28
N LEU A 707 2.72 0.80 20.60
CA LEU A 707 3.99 1.50 20.36
C LEU A 707 4.47 1.25 18.92
N HIS A 708 3.55 1.40 17.96
CA HIS A 708 3.78 1.07 16.56
C HIS A 708 4.85 1.95 15.91
N PRO A 709 5.53 1.42 14.88
CA PRO A 709 6.47 2.14 14.01
C PRO A 709 6.04 3.56 13.59
N HIS A 710 4.80 3.73 13.13
CA HIS A 710 4.33 5.05 12.64
C HIS A 710 4.16 6.06 13.77
N LEU A 711 3.82 5.60 14.98
CA LEU A 711 3.69 6.45 16.17
C LEU A 711 5.05 7.00 16.60
N ILE A 712 6.07 6.13 16.64
CA ILE A 712 7.45 6.52 16.94
C ILE A 712 8.02 7.46 15.86
N ALA A 713 7.62 7.28 14.60
CA ALA A 713 8.09 8.08 13.48
C ALA A 713 7.54 9.52 13.47
N MET A 714 6.35 9.79 14.02
CA MET A 714 5.70 11.11 13.95
C MET A 714 6.59 12.31 14.38
N PRO A 715 7.29 12.30 15.53
CA PRO A 715 8.14 13.43 15.90
C PRO A 715 9.31 13.64 14.91
N PHE A 716 9.89 12.55 14.37
CA PHE A 716 10.95 12.61 13.36
C PHE A 716 10.43 13.10 12.00
N ALA A 717 9.20 12.75 11.64
CA ALA A 717 8.53 13.26 10.46
C ALA A 717 8.42 14.79 10.51
N VAL A 718 8.01 15.36 11.65
CA VAL A 718 7.90 16.82 11.82
C VAL A 718 9.29 17.47 11.85
N LEU A 719 10.30 16.81 12.42
CA LEU A 719 11.70 17.26 12.31
C LEU A 719 12.16 17.30 10.84
N ALA A 720 11.83 16.28 10.05
CA ALA A 720 12.11 16.26 8.61
C ALA A 720 11.39 17.41 7.89
N LEU A 721 10.14 17.72 8.22
CA LEU A 721 9.43 18.88 7.65
C LEU A 721 10.16 20.20 7.96
N ALA A 722 10.67 20.38 9.18
CA ALA A 722 11.45 21.57 9.54
C ALA A 722 12.77 21.67 8.75
N LEU A 723 13.44 20.53 8.52
CA LEU A 723 14.64 20.46 7.68
C LEU A 723 14.33 20.74 6.19
N ILE A 724 13.20 20.24 5.68
CA ILE A 724 12.73 20.51 4.31
C ILE A 724 12.38 21.99 4.14
N TYR A 725 11.78 22.63 5.15
CA TYR A 725 11.60 24.08 5.15
C TYR A 725 12.96 24.81 5.10
N GLY A 726 13.93 24.38 5.92
CA GLY A 726 15.29 24.91 5.89
C GLY A 726 15.96 24.77 4.51
N LEU A 727 15.73 23.66 3.81
CA LEU A 727 16.18 23.43 2.44
C LEU A 727 15.51 24.38 1.44
N LEU A 728 14.18 24.58 1.55
CA LEU A 728 13.42 25.49 0.68
C LEU A 728 13.94 26.93 0.77
N VAL A 729 14.25 27.40 1.99
CA VAL A 729 14.71 28.77 2.26
C VAL A 729 16.19 28.95 1.89
N ASN A 730 17.06 28.02 2.29
CA ASN A 730 18.51 28.14 2.09
C ASN A 730 19.00 27.70 0.71
N GLY A 731 18.19 26.93 -0.04
CA GLY A 731 18.46 26.56 -1.44
C GLY A 731 18.54 27.77 -2.40
N THR A 732 18.25 28.98 -1.89
CA THR A 732 18.29 30.25 -2.61
C THR A 732 19.35 31.23 -2.13
N ALA A 733 20.43 30.78 -1.47
CA ALA A 733 21.52 31.66 -1.04
C ALA A 733 22.26 32.35 -2.22
N ARG A 734 21.64 33.41 -2.74
CA ARG A 734 22.09 34.66 -3.39
C ARG A 734 23.26 34.67 -4.38
N HIS A 735 23.86 33.55 -4.75
CA HIS A 735 24.94 33.53 -5.75
C HIS A 735 24.44 32.85 -7.02
N ASP A 736 24.30 33.67 -8.06
CA ASP A 736 24.17 33.19 -9.43
C ASP A 736 25.45 32.39 -9.78
N PRO A 737 25.40 31.05 -9.97
CA PRO A 737 26.61 30.24 -10.13
C PRO A 737 27.36 30.50 -11.44
N LEU A 738 26.73 31.21 -12.38
CA LEU A 738 27.27 31.48 -13.72
C LEU A 738 27.92 32.85 -13.86
N VAL A 739 27.77 33.74 -12.87
CA VAL A 739 28.22 35.14 -12.98
C VAL A 739 29.19 35.45 -11.84
N GLY A 740 30.44 35.04 -12.05
CA GLY A 740 31.52 35.24 -11.08
C GLY A 740 32.85 34.70 -11.59
N ILE A 741 33.10 34.88 -12.89
CA ILE A 741 34.47 34.87 -13.44
C ILE A 741 34.80 36.34 -13.69
N SER A 742 35.03 37.11 -12.63
CA SER A 742 35.65 38.42 -12.73
C SER A 742 37.16 38.24 -12.53
N GLU A 743 37.90 38.36 -13.63
CA GLU A 743 39.29 38.83 -13.79
C GLU A 743 40.44 38.34 -12.86
N GLU A 744 40.22 37.57 -11.80
CA GLU A 744 41.29 36.92 -11.01
C GLU A 744 41.67 35.53 -11.58
N TRP A 745 41.66 35.40 -12.90
CA TRP A 745 41.92 34.15 -13.61
C TRP A 745 43.42 33.78 -13.74
N GLY A 746 44.30 34.47 -13.01
CA GLY A 746 45.74 34.45 -13.29
C GLY A 746 46.68 33.83 -12.24
N ARG A 747 46.23 33.39 -11.04
CA ARG A 747 47.20 33.12 -9.94
C ARG A 747 46.96 31.92 -8.99
N SER A 748 46.07 30.96 -9.25
CA SER A 748 45.89 29.80 -8.34
C SER A 748 46.07 28.40 -8.97
N ASN A 749 46.39 27.41 -8.14
CA ASN A 749 46.86 26.06 -8.52
C ASN A 749 45.72 25.21 -9.15
N PRO A 750 45.94 24.47 -10.27
CA PRO A 750 44.92 23.65 -10.95
C PRO A 750 44.19 22.63 -10.06
N VAL A 751 44.84 22.08 -9.02
CA VAL A 751 44.19 21.15 -8.07
C VAL A 751 43.16 21.86 -7.20
N GLU A 752 43.47 23.09 -6.77
CA GLU A 752 42.56 23.90 -5.97
C GLU A 752 41.37 24.38 -6.80
N HIS A 753 41.56 24.56 -8.11
CA HIS A 753 40.48 24.82 -9.07
C HIS A 753 39.53 23.64 -9.21
N LEU A 754 40.04 22.42 -9.41
CA LEU A 754 39.24 21.20 -9.49
C LEU A 754 38.47 20.93 -8.19
N TRP A 755 39.12 21.12 -7.03
CA TRP A 755 38.47 21.01 -5.72
C TRP A 755 37.35 22.04 -5.53
N ARG A 756 37.62 23.32 -5.80
CA ARG A 756 36.61 24.40 -5.68
C ARG A 756 35.47 24.23 -6.68
N ALA A 757 35.74 23.74 -7.90
CA ALA A 757 34.71 23.42 -8.89
C ALA A 757 33.87 22.21 -8.45
N GLY A 758 34.49 21.14 -7.96
CA GLY A 758 33.81 19.97 -7.42
C GLY A 758 32.93 20.31 -6.21
N VAL A 759 33.45 21.06 -5.24
CA VAL A 759 32.69 21.53 -4.06
C VAL A 759 31.52 22.44 -4.48
N ARG A 760 31.68 23.29 -5.51
CA ARG A 760 30.57 24.11 -6.05
C ARG A 760 29.50 23.26 -6.72
N VAL A 761 29.89 22.27 -7.55
CA VAL A 761 28.95 21.35 -8.21
C VAL A 761 28.18 20.55 -7.16
N VAL A 762 28.85 20.03 -6.14
CA VAL A 762 28.24 19.31 -5.02
C VAL A 762 27.27 20.22 -4.25
N ARG A 763 27.64 21.46 -3.90
CA ARG A 763 26.71 22.39 -3.23
C ARG A 763 25.48 22.71 -4.06
N VAL A 764 25.61 22.85 -5.38
CA VAL A 764 24.48 23.12 -6.29
C VAL A 764 23.57 21.90 -6.41
N LEU A 765 24.14 20.70 -6.50
CA LEU A 765 23.38 19.44 -6.54
C LEU A 765 22.66 19.14 -5.23
N LEU A 766 23.21 19.59 -4.09
CA LEU A 766 22.70 19.30 -2.74
C LEU A 766 21.89 20.44 -2.10
N GLY A 767 21.54 21.49 -2.85
CA GLY A 767 20.65 22.56 -2.37
C GLY A 767 21.30 23.59 -1.43
N GLY A 768 22.57 23.92 -1.67
CA GLY A 768 23.26 25.07 -1.07
C GLY A 768 23.89 24.78 0.29
N SER A 769 23.13 24.20 1.24
CA SER A 769 23.62 23.83 2.57
C SER A 769 23.81 22.33 2.70
N VAL A 770 25.06 21.87 2.55
CA VAL A 770 25.45 20.46 2.73
C VAL A 770 25.06 19.96 4.13
N THR A 771 25.14 20.80 5.16
CA THR A 771 24.78 20.43 6.53
C THR A 771 23.27 20.16 6.68
N ILE A 772 22.41 20.99 6.07
CA ILE A 772 20.95 20.76 6.08
C ILE A 772 20.60 19.52 5.29
N TRP A 773 21.20 19.35 4.11
CA TRP A 773 20.98 18.16 3.29
C TRP A 773 21.42 16.88 4.00
N LEU A 774 22.61 16.87 4.63
CA LEU A 774 23.12 15.70 5.34
C LEU A 774 22.23 15.38 6.55
N MET A 775 21.79 16.40 7.31
CA MET A 775 20.86 16.21 8.42
C MET A 775 19.49 15.72 7.95
N LEU A 776 19.02 16.18 6.79
CA LEU A 776 17.79 15.68 6.16
C LEU A 776 17.94 14.22 5.73
N ALA A 777 19.03 13.85 5.05
CA ALA A 777 19.31 12.47 4.67
C ALA A 777 19.43 11.55 5.91
N PHE A 778 20.08 12.05 6.97
CA PHE A 778 20.16 11.37 8.27
C PHE A 778 18.79 11.13 8.90
N CYS A 779 17.92 12.15 8.92
CA CYS A 779 16.56 12.03 9.46
C CYS A 779 15.66 11.14 8.58
N LEU A 780 15.79 11.21 7.25
CA LEU A 780 15.06 10.33 6.33
C LEU A 780 15.51 8.87 6.44
N GLY A 781 16.80 8.61 6.69
CA GLY A 781 17.30 7.27 7.00
C GLY A 781 16.73 6.72 8.30
N ALA A 782 16.63 7.57 9.35
CA ALA A 782 15.99 7.22 10.61
C ALA A 782 14.50 6.87 10.42
N LEU A 783 13.78 7.69 9.65
CA LEU A 783 12.39 7.42 9.28
C LEU A 783 12.28 6.10 8.51
N ALA A 784 13.18 5.83 7.57
CA ALA A 784 13.16 4.58 6.80
C ALA A 784 13.37 3.34 7.67
N ALA A 785 14.27 3.40 8.66
CA ALA A 785 14.53 2.31 9.60
C ALA A 785 13.46 2.18 10.70
N THR A 786 12.78 3.28 11.05
CA THR A 786 11.70 3.28 12.04
C THR A 786 10.36 2.88 11.46
N ASN A 787 10.05 3.34 10.24
CA ASN A 787 8.83 3.05 9.50
C ASN A 787 9.07 3.32 8.01
N THR A 788 9.44 2.29 7.24
CA THR A 788 9.82 2.45 5.82
C THR A 788 8.74 3.09 4.95
N TRP A 789 7.47 3.05 5.38
CA TRP A 789 6.34 3.65 4.67
C TRP A 789 6.34 5.18 4.65
N ASP A 790 7.14 5.82 5.51
CA ASP A 790 7.32 7.28 5.54
C ASP A 790 8.19 7.80 4.40
N LEU A 791 9.04 6.92 3.85
CA LEU A 791 10.09 7.31 2.92
C LEU A 791 9.58 7.92 1.60
N PRO A 792 8.54 7.38 0.93
CA PRO A 792 8.01 7.98 -0.29
C PRO A 792 7.49 9.41 -0.06
N THR A 793 6.82 9.64 1.07
CA THR A 793 6.20 10.93 1.40
C THR A 793 7.23 12.00 1.68
N TYR A 794 8.14 11.78 2.64
CA TYR A 794 9.06 12.84 3.06
C TYR A 794 10.20 13.05 2.04
N THR A 795 10.62 12.00 1.31
CA THR A 795 11.57 12.15 0.19
C THR A 795 10.92 12.85 -1.00
N GLY A 796 9.65 12.53 -1.30
CA GLY A 796 8.86 13.22 -2.32
C GLY A 796 8.68 14.71 -1.98
N LEU A 797 8.32 15.03 -0.74
CA LEU A 797 8.21 16.40 -0.26
C LEU A 797 9.56 17.15 -0.30
N ALA A 798 10.65 16.52 0.13
CA ALA A 798 11.99 17.10 0.02
C ALA A 798 12.36 17.43 -1.43
N THR A 799 12.08 16.50 -2.34
CA THR A 799 12.30 16.64 -3.78
C THR A 799 11.46 17.77 -4.37
N LEU A 800 10.18 17.85 -4.01
CA LEU A 800 9.27 18.92 -4.44
C LEU A 800 9.67 20.28 -3.86
N ALA A 801 10.11 20.34 -2.60
CA ALA A 801 10.61 21.55 -1.97
C ALA A 801 11.89 22.05 -2.66
N PHE A 802 12.82 21.14 -2.98
CA PHE A 802 14.02 21.48 -3.74
C PHE A 802 13.69 21.95 -5.15
N TRP A 803 12.78 21.27 -5.86
CA TRP A 803 12.27 21.72 -7.15
C TRP A 803 11.65 23.12 -7.08
N LEU A 804 10.86 23.38 -6.03
CA LEU A 804 10.25 24.68 -5.79
C LEU A 804 11.29 25.76 -5.47
N ALA A 805 12.34 25.43 -4.72
CA ALA A 805 13.47 26.32 -4.47
C ALA A 805 14.16 26.70 -5.79
N LEU A 806 14.45 25.72 -6.67
CA LEU A 806 14.99 25.96 -8.01
C LEU A 806 14.06 26.80 -8.89
N TYR A 807 12.75 26.59 -8.77
CA TYR A 807 11.74 27.39 -9.47
C TYR A 807 11.75 28.86 -9.01
N ARG A 808 11.95 29.12 -7.71
CA ARG A 808 11.92 30.47 -7.13
C ARG A 808 13.26 31.22 -7.30
N ALA A 809 14.41 30.53 -7.26
CA ALA A 809 15.75 31.15 -7.33
C ALA A 809 16.02 32.00 -8.59
N HIS A 810 15.58 31.55 -9.77
CA HIS A 810 15.92 32.17 -11.06
C HIS A 810 15.06 33.40 -11.43
N ARG A 811 14.06 33.74 -10.60
CA ARG A 811 13.19 34.92 -10.80
C ARG A 811 13.69 36.18 -10.06
N ALA A 812 14.73 36.05 -9.23
CA ALA A 812 15.29 37.15 -8.44
C ALA A 812 16.43 37.91 -9.15
N SER A 813 16.98 37.39 -10.26
CA SER A 813 17.98 38.10 -11.07
C SER A 813 17.29 39.13 -11.97
N THR A 814 17.42 40.41 -11.62
CA THR A 814 16.88 41.59 -12.33
C THR A 814 17.57 41.90 -13.65
N ASP A 815 18.41 41.02 -14.19
CA ASP A 815 19.16 41.31 -15.42
C ASP A 815 18.32 40.97 -16.67
N GLU A 816 17.55 41.97 -17.09
CA GLU A 816 16.46 41.89 -18.07
C GLU A 816 16.93 41.62 -19.51
N GLN A 817 18.25 41.61 -19.77
CA GLN A 817 18.82 41.53 -21.12
C GLN A 817 19.48 40.20 -21.51
N ARG A 818 19.74 39.26 -20.59
CA ARG A 818 20.46 38.00 -20.91
C ARG A 818 19.61 36.73 -20.97
N THR A 819 18.33 36.78 -20.61
CA THR A 819 17.47 35.59 -20.33
C THR A 819 16.44 35.25 -21.42
N ARG A 820 16.55 35.82 -22.63
CA ARG A 820 15.59 35.54 -23.73
C ARG A 820 15.72 34.15 -24.37
N GLY A 821 16.88 33.48 -24.25
CA GLY A 821 17.15 32.18 -24.88
C GLY A 821 17.02 30.93 -23.99
N GLN A 822 16.94 31.10 -22.66
CA GLN A 822 17.02 29.96 -21.70
C GLN A 822 15.67 29.56 -21.06
N TRP A 823 14.60 30.33 -21.27
CA TRP A 823 13.28 30.03 -20.69
C TRP A 823 12.65 28.73 -21.24
N VAL A 824 12.99 28.36 -22.48
CA VAL A 824 12.46 27.17 -23.18
C VAL A 824 13.33 25.92 -22.94
N SER A 825 14.54 26.10 -22.40
CA SER A 825 15.51 25.04 -22.11
C SER A 825 15.93 25.07 -20.63
N GLN A 826 15.09 24.72 -19.66
CA GLN A 826 14.94 23.30 -19.32
C GLN A 826 14.00 23.10 -18.09
N PRO A 827 12.66 23.13 -18.22
CA PRO A 827 11.77 22.59 -17.18
C PRO A 827 12.11 21.13 -16.86
N VAL A 828 12.47 20.37 -17.90
CA VAL A 828 12.99 19.00 -17.80
C VAL A 828 14.28 18.95 -16.99
N GLY A 829 15.25 19.84 -17.22
CA GLY A 829 16.51 19.87 -16.47
C GLY A 829 16.35 20.20 -14.99
N ARG A 830 15.38 21.04 -14.62
CA ARG A 830 15.01 21.26 -13.21
C ARG A 830 14.40 20.01 -12.58
N LEU A 831 13.55 19.30 -13.33
CA LEU A 831 12.94 18.07 -12.89
C LEU A 831 13.99 16.95 -12.73
N ILE A 832 14.95 16.84 -13.66
CA ILE A 832 16.08 15.92 -13.57
C ILE A 832 16.96 16.25 -12.35
N ARG A 833 17.29 17.52 -12.11
CA ARG A 833 18.06 17.92 -10.91
C ARG A 833 17.31 17.61 -9.62
N ALA A 834 16.00 17.85 -9.58
CA ALA A 834 15.19 17.51 -8.42
C ALA A 834 15.13 15.99 -8.20
N ALA A 835 14.88 15.20 -9.25
CA ALA A 835 14.90 13.75 -9.18
C ALA A 835 16.27 13.22 -8.74
N GLY A 836 17.37 13.76 -9.29
CA GLY A 836 18.73 13.43 -8.88
C GLY A 836 19.00 13.76 -7.42
N PHE A 837 18.56 14.93 -6.94
CA PHE A 837 18.63 15.29 -5.52
C PHE A 837 17.86 14.29 -4.65
N GLY A 838 16.64 13.92 -5.04
CA GLY A 838 15.83 12.94 -4.32
C GLY A 838 16.53 11.58 -4.23
N ILE A 839 17.05 11.08 -5.35
CA ILE A 839 17.79 9.81 -5.43
C ILE A 839 19.05 9.84 -4.55
N VAL A 840 19.86 10.91 -4.64
CA VAL A 840 21.10 11.03 -3.85
C VAL A 840 20.81 11.16 -2.35
N THR A 841 19.79 11.93 -1.98
CA THR A 841 19.33 12.07 -0.59
C THR A 841 18.85 10.73 -0.04
N LEU A 842 18.04 10.00 -0.81
CA LEU A 842 17.56 8.68 -0.47
C LEU A 842 18.73 7.70 -0.28
N ALA A 843 19.63 7.62 -1.27
CA ALA A 843 20.80 6.75 -1.23
C ALA A 843 21.68 7.04 0.00
N THR A 844 21.89 8.33 0.32
CA THR A 844 22.66 8.72 1.51
C THR A 844 21.94 8.32 2.80
N GLY A 845 20.61 8.47 2.87
CA GLY A 845 19.81 7.99 4.00
C GLY A 845 19.94 6.47 4.20
N TYR A 846 19.86 5.69 3.11
CA TYR A 846 20.08 4.24 3.16
C TYR A 846 21.51 3.88 3.59
N LEU A 847 22.52 4.60 3.09
CA LEU A 847 23.93 4.36 3.44
C LEU A 847 24.22 4.64 4.92
N LEU A 848 23.66 5.70 5.49
CA LEU A 848 23.81 6.03 6.91
C LEU A 848 23.19 4.95 7.82
N TYR A 849 22.19 4.22 7.33
CA TYR A 849 21.52 3.14 8.05
C TYR A 849 21.78 1.78 7.42
N LEU A 850 22.88 1.65 6.68
CA LEU A 850 23.21 0.44 5.93
C LEU A 850 23.19 -0.84 6.79
N PRO A 851 23.70 -0.84 8.04
CA PRO A 851 23.59 -2.04 8.89
C PRO A 851 22.15 -2.53 9.06
N PHE A 852 21.16 -1.64 9.19
CA PHE A 852 19.75 -2.04 9.25
C PHE A 852 19.30 -2.72 7.96
N PHE A 853 19.55 -2.08 6.80
CA PHE A 853 19.09 -2.56 5.50
C PHE A 853 19.83 -3.80 4.97
N ILE A 854 21.03 -4.09 5.49
CA ILE A 854 21.72 -5.35 5.21
C ILE A 854 20.91 -6.52 5.77
N PHE A 855 20.40 -6.43 7.00
CA PHE A 855 19.64 -7.51 7.66
C PHE A 855 18.14 -7.48 7.39
N TYR A 856 17.53 -6.30 7.30
CA TYR A 856 16.09 -6.17 7.04
C TYR A 856 15.71 -6.76 5.67
N GLN A 857 14.64 -7.55 5.65
CA GLN A 857 14.11 -8.18 4.46
C GLN A 857 12.60 -7.90 4.32
N PRO A 858 12.19 -7.10 3.32
CA PRO A 858 10.78 -6.88 3.03
C PRO A 858 10.16 -8.13 2.39
N LEU A 859 9.16 -8.72 3.04
CA LEU A 859 8.39 -9.84 2.50
C LEU A 859 7.18 -9.31 1.71
N ASP A 860 6.93 -9.89 0.53
CA ASP A 860 5.75 -9.64 -0.32
C ASP A 860 5.46 -8.18 -0.75
N VAL A 861 6.49 -7.35 -0.95
CA VAL A 861 6.30 -5.92 -1.31
C VAL A 861 6.20 -5.67 -2.82
N GLY A 862 5.20 -4.89 -3.25
CA GLY A 862 5.03 -4.42 -4.63
C GLY A 862 4.13 -3.17 -4.76
N ILE A 863 3.83 -2.73 -5.99
CA ILE A 863 2.91 -1.61 -6.27
C ILE A 863 1.74 -2.11 -7.13
N GLY A 864 0.52 -2.09 -6.58
CA GLY A 864 -0.70 -2.47 -7.30
C GLY A 864 -1.61 -1.29 -7.63
N LEU A 865 -2.62 -1.53 -8.48
CA LEU A 865 -3.68 -0.56 -8.79
C LEU A 865 -4.92 -0.82 -7.93
N VAL A 866 -5.53 0.24 -7.43
CA VAL A 866 -6.75 0.16 -6.62
C VAL A 866 -7.91 -0.34 -7.48
N ARG A 867 -8.64 -1.33 -6.98
CA ARG A 867 -9.77 -1.98 -7.65
C ARG A 867 -11.11 -1.38 -7.20
N ASP A 868 -11.23 -1.08 -5.91
CA ASP A 868 -12.47 -0.59 -5.31
C ASP A 868 -12.58 0.93 -5.28
N LYS A 869 -13.78 1.45 -5.55
CA LYS A 869 -14.07 2.88 -5.51
C LYS A 869 -14.40 3.29 -4.08
N THR A 870 -13.68 4.26 -3.53
CA THR A 870 -14.00 4.83 -2.22
C THR A 870 -15.28 5.67 -2.32
N ASP A 871 -16.24 5.43 -1.42
CA ASP A 871 -17.44 6.26 -1.33
C ASP A 871 -17.08 7.69 -0.88
N LEU A 872 -17.68 8.68 -1.55
CA LEU A 872 -17.39 10.09 -1.28
C LEU A 872 -17.86 10.51 0.12
N GLY A 873 -19.00 10.01 0.59
CA GLY A 873 -19.52 10.32 1.92
C GLY A 873 -18.59 9.82 3.02
N LEU A 874 -18.18 8.54 2.94
CA LEU A 874 -17.21 7.94 3.85
C LEU A 874 -15.87 8.71 3.85
N PHE A 875 -15.38 9.07 2.66
CA PHE A 875 -14.16 9.87 2.53
C PHE A 875 -14.29 11.26 3.19
N LEU A 876 -15.44 11.93 3.03
CA LEU A 876 -15.70 13.23 3.64
C LEU A 876 -15.90 13.15 5.16
N TRP A 877 -16.37 12.02 5.71
CA TRP A 877 -16.37 11.83 7.16
C TRP A 877 -14.95 11.79 7.75
N ILE A 878 -13.96 11.36 6.98
CA ILE A 878 -12.56 11.36 7.40
C ILE A 878 -11.92 12.75 7.19
N TRP A 879 -12.03 13.30 5.97
CA TRP A 879 -11.23 14.45 5.52
C TRP A 879 -11.99 15.78 5.46
N GLY A 880 -13.29 15.79 5.77
CA GLY A 880 -14.19 16.92 5.53
C GLY A 880 -13.71 18.25 6.12
N LEU A 881 -13.19 18.25 7.35
CA LEU A 881 -12.66 19.45 8.01
C LEU A 881 -11.48 20.05 7.22
N PHE A 882 -10.47 19.24 6.90
CA PHE A 882 -9.28 19.70 6.18
C PHE A 882 -9.57 20.09 4.74
N LEU A 883 -10.43 19.33 4.05
CA LEU A 883 -10.83 19.66 2.68
C LEU A 883 -11.67 20.93 2.64
N PHE A 884 -12.54 21.16 3.63
CA PHE A 884 -13.30 22.40 3.72
C PHE A 884 -12.38 23.63 3.84
N VAL A 885 -11.40 23.60 4.74
CA VAL A 885 -10.44 24.70 4.87
C VAL A 885 -9.53 24.80 3.66
N GLY A 886 -9.01 23.68 3.16
CA GLY A 886 -8.16 23.61 1.98
C GLY A 886 -8.85 24.17 0.75
N PHE A 887 -10.07 23.73 0.43
CA PHE A 887 -10.85 24.24 -0.70
C PHE A 887 -11.24 25.70 -0.50
N SER A 888 -11.62 26.11 0.72
CA SER A 888 -11.87 27.52 1.02
C SER A 888 -10.63 28.37 0.74
N TYR A 889 -9.45 27.91 1.16
CA TYR A 889 -8.17 28.56 0.87
C TYR A 889 -7.90 28.64 -0.63
N LEU A 890 -8.03 27.54 -1.37
CA LEU A 890 -7.82 27.49 -2.82
C LEU A 890 -8.79 28.42 -3.56
N ILE A 891 -10.08 28.39 -3.23
CA ILE A 891 -11.12 29.21 -3.87
C ILE A 891 -10.87 30.70 -3.57
N VAL A 892 -10.70 31.09 -2.31
CA VAL A 892 -10.48 32.50 -1.93
C VAL A 892 -9.21 33.06 -2.57
N ASN A 893 -8.12 32.28 -2.62
CA ASN A 893 -6.88 32.70 -3.28
C ASN A 893 -6.99 32.81 -4.80
N THR A 894 -7.90 32.04 -5.41
CA THR A 894 -8.16 32.06 -6.85
C THR A 894 -9.13 33.19 -7.22
N VAL A 895 -10.13 33.46 -6.38
CA VAL A 895 -11.09 34.55 -6.58
C VAL A 895 -10.50 35.89 -6.15
N ARG A 896 -9.43 35.97 -5.34
CA ARG A 896 -8.73 37.24 -5.09
C ARG A 896 -7.19 37.18 -5.23
N PRO A 897 -6.64 36.84 -6.41
CA PRO A 897 -5.22 36.82 -6.61
C PRO A 897 -4.71 38.25 -6.80
N ARG A 898 -3.73 38.60 -5.98
CA ARG A 898 -2.77 39.67 -6.29
C ARG A 898 -1.64 39.19 -7.22
N SER A 899 -1.66 37.89 -7.55
CA SER A 899 -0.61 37.17 -8.26
C SER A 899 -0.21 37.79 -9.59
N ARG A 900 1.09 37.86 -9.85
CA ARG A 900 1.74 38.10 -11.15
C ARG A 900 1.73 36.89 -12.08
N LEU A 901 1.38 35.70 -11.59
CA LEU A 901 1.29 34.50 -12.41
C LEU A 901 0.07 34.60 -13.34
N TRP A 902 0.31 34.58 -14.64
CA TRP A 902 -0.74 34.77 -15.65
C TRP A 902 -1.86 33.72 -15.54
N GLY A 903 -1.54 32.45 -15.26
CA GLY A 903 -2.54 31.38 -15.10
C GLY A 903 -3.47 31.63 -13.91
N ALA A 904 -2.93 32.06 -12.76
CA ALA A 904 -3.73 32.43 -11.59
C ALA A 904 -4.60 33.68 -11.85
N ARG A 905 -4.08 34.69 -12.57
CA ARG A 905 -4.86 35.87 -13.01
C ARG A 905 -6.00 35.47 -13.95
N TRP A 906 -5.72 34.56 -14.89
CA TRP A 906 -6.68 34.07 -15.88
C TRP A 906 -7.88 33.41 -15.20
N VAL A 907 -7.63 32.40 -14.36
CA VAL A 907 -8.67 31.66 -13.63
C VAL A 907 -9.47 32.63 -12.77
N SER A 908 -8.82 33.60 -12.14
CA SER A 908 -9.51 34.62 -11.36
C SER A 908 -10.43 35.53 -12.15
N LEU A 909 -9.95 36.06 -13.28
CA LEU A 909 -10.75 36.95 -14.12
C LEU A 909 -11.95 36.21 -14.69
N TRP A 910 -11.76 34.95 -15.10
CA TRP A 910 -12.84 34.08 -15.54
C TRP A 910 -13.90 33.87 -14.44
N LEU A 911 -13.48 33.50 -13.22
CA LEU A 911 -14.39 33.30 -12.07
C LEU A 911 -15.09 34.59 -11.62
N ARG A 912 -14.41 35.75 -11.66
CA ARG A 912 -14.95 37.04 -11.21
C ARG A 912 -15.88 37.70 -12.21
N ARG A 913 -15.58 37.58 -13.51
CA ARG A 913 -16.24 38.31 -14.59
C ARG A 913 -16.47 37.38 -15.78
N TRP A 914 -17.28 36.34 -15.57
CA TRP A 914 -17.60 35.34 -16.58
C TRP A 914 -18.22 35.98 -17.85
N ASN A 915 -18.96 37.08 -17.72
CA ASN A 915 -19.52 37.86 -18.84
C ASN A 915 -18.45 38.38 -19.83
N VAL A 916 -17.18 38.48 -19.40
CA VAL A 916 -16.04 38.93 -20.22
C VAL A 916 -15.26 37.72 -20.77
N ALA A 917 -15.62 36.49 -20.41
CA ALA A 917 -14.96 35.25 -20.86
C ALA A 917 -14.77 35.16 -22.39
N PRO A 918 -15.73 35.56 -23.25
CA PRO A 918 -15.54 35.54 -24.71
C PRO A 918 -14.45 36.52 -25.19
N ARG A 919 -14.22 37.60 -24.44
CA ARG A 919 -13.23 38.65 -24.75
C ARG A 919 -11.90 38.43 -24.04
N LEU A 920 -11.85 37.53 -23.05
CA LEU A 920 -10.70 37.24 -22.21
C LEU A 920 -9.46 36.83 -23.02
N PRO A 921 -9.54 35.93 -24.02
CA PRO A 921 -8.38 35.54 -24.82
C PRO A 921 -7.72 36.73 -25.52
N ARG A 922 -8.51 37.69 -26.00
CA ARG A 922 -8.03 38.93 -26.63
C ARG A 922 -7.39 39.86 -25.59
N LEU A 923 -8.04 40.07 -24.45
CA LEU A 923 -7.52 40.90 -23.34
C LEU A 923 -6.17 40.37 -22.83
N ILE A 924 -6.00 39.05 -22.79
CA ILE A 924 -4.77 38.40 -22.32
C ILE A 924 -3.66 38.50 -23.35
N ASN A 925 -3.96 38.32 -24.64
CA ASN A 925 -3.00 38.60 -25.71
C ASN A 925 -2.52 40.06 -25.67
N GLN A 926 -3.37 41.01 -25.25
CA GLN A 926 -3.01 42.41 -25.08
C GLN A 926 -2.24 42.70 -23.77
N MET A 927 -2.55 42.02 -22.66
CA MET A 927 -1.88 42.21 -21.37
C MET A 927 -0.55 41.47 -21.23
N THR A 928 -0.14 40.68 -22.24
CA THR A 928 1.11 39.91 -22.18
C THR A 928 1.99 40.22 -23.39
N VAL A 929 3.02 41.04 -23.16
CA VAL A 929 3.94 41.62 -24.15
C VAL A 929 4.77 40.56 -24.92
N THR A 930 4.75 39.29 -24.51
CA THR A 930 5.46 38.19 -25.20
C THR A 930 4.57 36.97 -25.45
N ALA A 931 4.62 36.45 -26.69
CA ALA A 931 4.07 35.15 -27.07
C ALA A 931 4.90 34.03 -26.43
N MET A 932 4.42 33.47 -25.31
CA MET A 932 5.04 32.31 -24.68
C MET A 932 4.30 31.04 -25.13
N PRO A 933 4.99 30.01 -25.68
CA PRO A 933 4.38 28.78 -26.18
C PRO A 933 3.67 27.91 -25.12
N GLY A 934 3.71 28.27 -23.82
CA GLY A 934 3.04 27.54 -22.73
C GLY A 934 1.61 28.00 -22.37
N LYS A 935 1.10 29.10 -22.94
CA LYS A 935 -0.22 29.64 -22.56
C LYS A 935 -1.39 28.78 -23.03
N VAL A 936 -1.33 28.36 -24.30
CA VAL A 936 -2.33 27.48 -24.91
C VAL A 936 -2.29 26.11 -24.25
N THR A 937 -1.09 25.60 -23.97
CA THR A 937 -0.87 24.31 -23.29
C THR A 937 -1.47 24.28 -21.87
N LEU A 938 -1.25 25.31 -21.05
CA LEU A 938 -1.85 25.35 -19.70
C LEU A 938 -3.38 25.50 -19.74
N LEU A 939 -3.92 26.24 -20.71
CA LEU A 939 -5.38 26.37 -20.88
C LEU A 939 -5.99 25.03 -21.31
N TRP A 940 -5.40 24.34 -22.27
CA TRP A 940 -5.80 22.98 -22.63
C TRP A 940 -5.63 22.00 -21.47
N LEU A 941 -4.57 22.13 -20.66
CA LEU A 941 -4.41 21.29 -19.47
C LEU A 941 -5.54 21.50 -18.46
N ILE A 942 -5.96 22.74 -18.21
CA ILE A 942 -7.11 23.05 -17.35
C ILE A 942 -8.38 22.42 -17.92
N VAL A 943 -8.63 22.57 -19.23
CA VAL A 943 -9.79 21.97 -19.89
C VAL A 943 -9.75 20.44 -19.79
N VAL A 944 -8.60 19.82 -20.03
CA VAL A 944 -8.41 18.36 -19.92
C VAL A 944 -8.66 17.90 -18.48
N VAL A 945 -8.14 18.60 -17.47
CA VAL A 945 -8.40 18.27 -16.06
C VAL A 945 -9.89 18.37 -15.72
N LEU A 946 -10.59 19.40 -16.20
CA LEU A 946 -12.02 19.56 -15.96
C LEU A 946 -12.85 18.47 -16.68
N VAL A 947 -12.56 18.19 -17.95
CA VAL A 947 -13.22 17.13 -18.71
C VAL A 947 -12.97 15.77 -18.07
N LEU A 948 -11.73 15.50 -17.67
CA LEU A 948 -11.36 14.27 -16.97
C LEU A 948 -12.08 14.16 -15.61
N ALA A 949 -12.18 15.25 -14.85
CA ALA A 949 -12.91 15.26 -13.58
C ALA A 949 -14.41 14.97 -13.78
N VAL A 950 -15.06 15.57 -14.79
CA VAL A 950 -16.45 15.28 -15.12
C VAL A 950 -16.62 13.82 -15.55
N MET A 951 -15.74 13.32 -16.41
CA MET A 951 -15.75 11.92 -16.85
C MET A 951 -15.60 10.97 -15.66
N LEU A 952 -14.63 11.20 -14.78
CA LEU A 952 -14.40 10.40 -13.58
C LEU A 952 -15.58 10.46 -12.61
N TRP A 953 -16.23 11.62 -12.48
CA TRP A 953 -17.44 11.78 -11.67
C TRP A 953 -18.58 10.89 -12.18
N VAL A 954 -18.82 10.91 -13.50
CA VAL A 954 -19.85 10.07 -14.16
C VAL A 954 -19.52 8.58 -14.03
N LEU A 955 -18.24 8.20 -14.11
CA LEU A 955 -17.78 6.82 -13.92
C LEU A 955 -17.79 6.35 -12.45
N GLY A 956 -18.15 7.21 -11.50
CA GLY A 956 -18.23 6.89 -10.07
C GLY A 956 -16.91 7.05 -9.30
N TYR A 957 -15.83 7.51 -9.92
CA TYR A 957 -14.55 7.85 -9.25
C TYR A 957 -14.63 9.24 -8.60
N ARG A 958 -15.61 9.44 -7.73
CA ARG A 958 -15.99 10.77 -7.18
C ARG A 958 -14.90 11.41 -6.34
N VAL A 959 -14.15 10.62 -5.56
CA VAL A 959 -13.01 11.12 -4.76
C VAL A 959 -11.90 11.65 -5.68
N ILE A 960 -11.50 10.88 -6.69
CA ILE A 960 -10.50 11.31 -7.67
C ILE A 960 -10.97 12.55 -8.43
N ALA A 961 -12.23 12.58 -8.86
CA ALA A 961 -12.84 13.72 -9.56
C ALA A 961 -12.85 15.00 -8.71
N LEU A 962 -12.95 14.88 -7.38
CA LEU A 962 -12.87 16.00 -6.45
C LEU A 962 -11.41 16.46 -6.23
N LEU A 963 -10.50 15.52 -5.97
CA LEU A 963 -9.12 15.81 -5.59
C LEU A 963 -8.26 16.27 -6.76
N LEU A 964 -8.48 15.76 -7.98
CA LEU A 964 -7.64 16.08 -9.15
C LEU A 964 -7.68 17.58 -9.53
N PRO A 965 -8.84 18.24 -9.66
CA PRO A 965 -8.90 19.68 -9.86
C PRO A 965 -8.31 20.47 -8.69
N ALA A 966 -8.53 20.03 -7.45
CA ALA A 966 -8.02 20.69 -6.27
C ALA A 966 -6.48 20.64 -6.18
N ALA A 967 -5.87 19.48 -6.42
CA ALA A 967 -4.41 19.31 -6.48
C ALA A 967 -3.80 20.13 -7.63
N SER A 968 -4.46 20.16 -8.79
CA SER A 968 -4.05 20.98 -9.94
C SER A 968 -4.07 22.47 -9.61
N LEU A 969 -5.14 22.94 -8.94
CA LEU A 969 -5.27 24.33 -8.49
C LEU A 969 -4.25 24.67 -7.40
N ALA A 970 -4.03 23.77 -6.44
CA ALA A 970 -3.01 23.92 -5.41
C ALA A 970 -1.60 24.08 -6.02
N LEU A 971 -1.25 23.29 -7.03
CA LEU A 971 0.00 23.44 -7.77
C LEU A 971 0.10 24.81 -8.46
N ILE A 972 -0.95 25.25 -9.15
CA ILE A 972 -0.97 26.57 -9.81
C ILE A 972 -0.75 27.70 -8.79
N LEU A 973 -1.40 27.61 -7.63
CA LEU A 973 -1.28 28.61 -6.56
C LEU A 973 0.06 28.55 -5.82
N LEU A 974 0.68 27.37 -5.72
CA LEU A 974 2.02 27.17 -5.15
C LEU A 974 3.11 27.83 -6.00
N LEU A 975 2.93 27.89 -7.33
CA LEU A 975 3.88 28.50 -8.26
C LEU A 975 3.84 30.04 -8.30
N ARG A 976 3.06 30.66 -7.42
CA ARG A 976 3.03 32.13 -7.28
C ARG A 976 4.33 32.62 -6.64
N SER A 977 5.03 33.54 -7.31
CA SER A 977 6.29 34.10 -6.81
C SER A 977 6.14 35.08 -5.63
N GLU A 978 4.91 35.44 -5.29
CA GLU A 978 4.59 36.43 -4.24
C GLU A 978 4.35 35.81 -2.87
N LEU A 979 4.36 34.47 -2.77
CA LEU A 979 4.23 33.80 -1.50
C LEU A 979 5.47 34.09 -0.65
N SER A 980 5.26 34.37 0.63
CA SER A 980 6.34 34.29 1.62
C SER A 980 6.83 32.84 1.70
N ASP A 981 7.97 32.62 2.33
CA ASP A 981 8.50 31.27 2.48
C ASP A 981 7.59 30.39 3.35
N GLY A 982 6.99 30.97 4.39
CA GLY A 982 5.97 30.32 5.20
C GLY A 982 4.71 29.93 4.42
N GLU A 983 4.13 30.87 3.64
CA GLU A 983 2.93 30.58 2.83
C GLU A 983 3.23 29.56 1.72
N SER A 984 4.44 29.62 1.14
CA SER A 984 4.92 28.69 0.13
C SER A 984 5.04 27.27 0.70
N PHE A 985 5.64 27.12 1.87
CA PHE A 985 5.80 25.81 2.49
C PHE A 985 4.47 25.25 2.99
N ALA A 986 3.63 26.06 3.65
CA ALA A 986 2.29 25.62 4.06
C ALA A 986 1.42 25.21 2.85
N SER A 987 1.52 25.93 1.73
CA SER A 987 0.86 25.54 0.48
C SER A 987 1.45 24.26 -0.15
N LEU A 988 2.75 24.01 0.02
CA LEU A 988 3.40 22.76 -0.39
C LEU A 988 2.91 21.58 0.45
N LEU A 989 2.71 21.76 1.77
CA LEU A 989 2.14 20.73 2.64
C LEU A 989 0.69 20.40 2.26
N LEU A 990 -0.13 21.42 1.98
CA LEU A 990 -1.49 21.23 1.47
C LEU A 990 -1.49 20.47 0.13
N PHE A 991 -0.61 20.87 -0.80
CA PHE A 991 -0.47 20.18 -2.08
C PHE A 991 0.00 18.72 -1.90
N GLY A 992 0.98 18.47 -1.04
CA GLY A 992 1.48 17.14 -0.72
C GLY A 992 0.41 16.24 -0.10
N SER A 993 -0.39 16.76 0.83
CA SER A 993 -1.54 16.04 1.38
C SER A 993 -2.56 15.65 0.30
N LEU A 994 -2.95 16.59 -0.58
CA LEU A 994 -3.86 16.29 -1.69
C LEU A 994 -3.28 15.25 -2.67
N LEU A 995 -1.97 15.29 -2.93
CA LEU A 995 -1.30 14.30 -3.78
C LEU A 995 -1.28 12.92 -3.15
N ILE A 996 -1.04 12.80 -1.85
CA ILE A 996 -1.08 11.51 -1.14
C ILE A 996 -2.50 10.94 -1.19
N LEU A 997 -3.51 11.75 -0.87
CA LEU A 997 -4.92 11.34 -0.93
C LEU A 997 -5.34 10.92 -2.33
N LEU A 998 -4.89 11.63 -3.37
CA LEU A 998 -5.12 11.24 -4.76
C LEU A 998 -4.35 9.95 -5.12
N GLY A 999 -3.12 9.80 -4.64
CA GLY A 999 -2.24 8.68 -4.94
C GLY A 999 -2.77 7.36 -4.41
N VAL A 1000 -3.27 7.32 -3.18
CA VAL A 1000 -3.81 6.10 -2.56
C VAL A 1000 -5.17 5.67 -3.12
N GLU A 1001 -5.83 6.54 -3.89
CA GLU A 1001 -7.04 6.19 -4.66
C GLU A 1001 -6.70 5.57 -6.02
N ILE A 1002 -5.45 5.67 -6.47
CA ILE A 1002 -4.98 5.14 -7.76
C ILE A 1002 -4.07 3.93 -7.56
N PHE A 1003 -3.13 4.02 -6.62
CA PHE A 1003 -2.10 3.02 -6.35
C PHE A 1003 -2.21 2.54 -4.90
N TYR A 1004 -1.86 1.27 -4.67
CA TYR A 1004 -1.63 0.74 -3.33
C TYR A 1004 -0.27 0.04 -3.28
N LEU A 1005 0.36 0.04 -2.12
CA LEU A 1005 1.53 -0.81 -1.88
C LEU A 1005 1.02 -2.21 -1.56
N ARG A 1006 1.32 -3.15 -2.45
CA ARG A 1006 1.00 -4.56 -2.28
C ARG A 1006 1.90 -5.13 -1.20
N ASP A 1007 1.28 -5.80 -0.24
CA ASP A 1007 1.88 -6.62 0.80
C ASP A 1007 1.21 -8.00 0.81
N PHE A 1008 1.40 -8.77 1.88
CA PHE A 1008 0.78 -10.09 2.09
C PHE A 1008 -0.76 -10.07 2.01
N LEU A 1009 -1.42 -8.92 2.20
CA LEU A 1009 -2.87 -8.78 2.09
C LEU A 1009 -3.36 -8.63 0.64
N GLY A 1010 -2.45 -8.51 -0.34
CA GLY A 1010 -2.75 -8.21 -1.73
C GLY A 1010 -3.72 -9.17 -2.45
N GLY A 1011 -3.94 -10.37 -1.90
CA GLY A 1011 -4.88 -11.38 -2.39
C GLY A 1011 -6.24 -11.41 -1.67
N SER A 1012 -6.47 -10.53 -0.69
CA SER A 1012 -7.68 -10.50 0.16
C SER A 1012 -8.54 -9.25 -0.09
N SER A 1013 -9.71 -9.15 0.56
CA SER A 1013 -10.51 -7.91 0.59
C SER A 1013 -9.79 -6.74 1.27
N TYR A 1014 -8.84 -7.03 2.18
CA TYR A 1014 -8.04 -6.03 2.91
C TYR A 1014 -6.83 -5.50 2.13
N TYR A 1015 -6.74 -5.73 0.80
CA TYR A 1015 -5.53 -5.51 0.01
C TYR A 1015 -4.93 -4.09 0.07
N ARG A 1016 -5.74 -3.08 0.41
CA ARG A 1016 -5.29 -1.67 0.55
C ARG A 1016 -5.27 -1.15 1.99
N MET A 1017 -5.58 -2.00 2.98
CA MET A 1017 -5.69 -1.62 4.39
C MET A 1017 -4.45 -0.88 4.90
N ASN A 1018 -3.26 -1.49 4.74
CA ASN A 1018 -2.00 -0.89 5.20
C ASN A 1018 -1.61 0.38 4.44
N THR A 1019 -1.98 0.47 3.16
CA THR A 1019 -1.77 1.70 2.38
C THR A 1019 -2.59 2.86 2.96
N LEU A 1020 -3.90 2.67 3.16
CA LEU A 1020 -4.73 3.73 3.72
C LEU A 1020 -4.30 4.08 5.14
N PHE A 1021 -4.07 3.08 5.99
CA PHE A 1021 -3.63 3.26 7.37
C PHE A 1021 -2.42 4.18 7.47
N LYS A 1022 -1.34 3.86 6.76
CA LYS A 1022 -0.05 4.54 6.94
C LYS A 1022 -0.01 5.90 6.25
N PHE A 1023 -0.54 6.00 5.02
CA PHE A 1023 -0.53 7.26 4.27
C PHE A 1023 -1.58 8.26 4.76
N TYR A 1024 -2.70 7.82 5.35
CA TYR A 1024 -3.67 8.75 5.94
C TYR A 1024 -3.09 9.48 7.15
N ILE A 1025 -2.35 8.80 8.03
CA ILE A 1025 -1.69 9.45 9.17
C ILE A 1025 -0.68 10.52 8.69
N GLN A 1026 0.13 10.20 7.68
CA GLN A 1026 1.07 11.17 7.10
C GLN A 1026 0.33 12.38 6.51
N SER A 1027 -0.72 12.14 5.72
CA SER A 1027 -1.55 13.21 5.16
C SER A 1027 -2.23 14.06 6.24
N TRP A 1028 -2.62 13.47 7.37
CA TRP A 1028 -3.25 14.16 8.50
C TRP A 1028 -2.30 15.17 9.14
N VAL A 1029 -1.04 14.78 9.37
CA VAL A 1029 0.00 15.67 9.90
C VAL A 1029 0.25 16.84 8.94
N LEU A 1030 0.40 16.57 7.64
CA LEU A 1030 0.62 17.60 6.62
C LEU A 1030 -0.57 18.57 6.52
N ALA A 1031 -1.79 18.04 6.47
CA ALA A 1031 -3.03 18.82 6.40
C ALA A 1031 -3.25 19.64 7.67
N GLY A 1032 -2.95 19.08 8.85
CA GLY A 1032 -3.06 19.76 10.14
C GLY A 1032 -2.14 20.99 10.23
N VAL A 1033 -0.86 20.83 9.90
CA VAL A 1033 0.11 21.95 9.87
C VAL A 1033 -0.28 22.99 8.82
N ALA A 1034 -0.65 22.56 7.61
CA ALA A 1034 -1.09 23.47 6.54
C ALA A 1034 -2.35 24.25 6.93
N THR A 1035 -3.34 23.57 7.49
CA THR A 1035 -4.62 24.18 7.90
C THR A 1035 -4.39 25.19 9.03
N ALA A 1036 -3.61 24.83 10.05
CA ALA A 1036 -3.34 25.71 11.18
C ALA A 1036 -2.62 27.01 10.79
N THR A 1037 -1.70 26.92 9.82
CA THR A 1037 -0.92 28.07 9.35
C THR A 1037 -1.70 28.95 8.36
N LEU A 1038 -2.52 28.36 7.50
CA LEU A 1038 -3.27 29.09 6.47
C LEU A 1038 -4.62 29.64 6.95
N LEU A 1039 -5.26 29.00 7.96
CA LEU A 1039 -6.60 29.36 8.42
C LEU A 1039 -6.71 30.79 9.01
N PRO A 1040 -5.78 31.29 9.85
CA PRO A 1040 -5.89 32.65 10.37
C PRO A 1040 -5.92 33.71 9.26
N GLY A 1041 -5.03 33.58 8.27
CA GLY A 1041 -4.99 34.46 7.11
C GLY A 1041 -6.22 34.30 6.20
N LEU A 1042 -6.73 33.08 6.05
CA LEU A 1042 -7.98 32.83 5.33
C LEU A 1042 -9.17 33.49 6.02
N TRP A 1043 -9.27 33.36 7.34
CA TRP A 1043 -10.34 33.89 8.17
C TRP A 1043 -10.46 35.41 8.01
N GLU A 1044 -9.34 36.12 8.04
CA GLU A 1044 -9.29 37.57 7.83
C GLU A 1044 -9.67 37.98 6.41
N ARG A 1045 -9.19 37.24 5.41
CA ARG A 1045 -9.52 37.52 3.99
C ARG A 1045 -11.02 37.35 3.73
N ILE A 1046 -11.66 36.35 4.38
CA ILE A 1046 -13.10 36.12 4.30
C ILE A 1046 -13.87 37.19 5.10
N ALA A 1047 -13.45 37.48 6.34
CA ALA A 1047 -14.11 38.48 7.20
C ALA A 1047 -14.13 39.88 6.56
N ASN A 1048 -13.07 40.25 5.85
CA ASN A 1048 -12.96 41.53 5.14
C ASN A 1048 -13.62 41.52 3.74
N TRP A 1049 -14.44 40.52 3.42
CA TRP A 1049 -15.16 40.44 2.16
C TRP A 1049 -16.46 41.27 2.21
N GLN A 1050 -16.33 42.58 1.97
CA GLN A 1050 -17.38 43.62 2.08
C GLN A 1050 -18.72 43.41 1.34
N ARG A 1051 -18.92 42.32 0.59
CA ARG A 1051 -20.14 42.02 -0.21
C ARG A 1051 -20.58 40.54 -0.18
N ALA A 1052 -20.09 39.74 0.78
CA ALA A 1052 -20.38 38.30 0.84
C ALA A 1052 -21.40 37.97 1.92
N HIS A 1053 -22.65 37.69 1.53
CA HIS A 1053 -23.72 37.25 2.45
C HIS A 1053 -23.49 35.85 3.03
N TRP A 1054 -22.55 35.08 2.49
CA TRP A 1054 -22.25 33.70 2.91
C TRP A 1054 -21.27 33.61 4.09
N ILE A 1055 -20.67 34.72 4.56
CA ILE A 1055 -19.67 34.69 5.64
C ILE A 1055 -20.21 34.06 6.93
N PRO A 1056 -21.42 34.39 7.43
CA PRO A 1056 -21.94 33.77 8.64
C PRO A 1056 -22.14 32.27 8.48
N ALA A 1057 -22.63 31.82 7.31
CA ALA A 1057 -22.80 30.40 7.01
C ALA A 1057 -21.45 29.66 6.98
N TRP A 1058 -20.42 30.24 6.35
CA TRP A 1058 -19.08 29.65 6.34
C TRP A 1058 -18.46 29.58 7.74
N LYS A 1059 -18.61 30.63 8.56
CA LYS A 1059 -18.13 30.61 9.96
C LYS A 1059 -18.86 29.55 10.79
N THR A 1060 -20.18 29.46 10.65
CA THR A 1060 -21.01 28.48 11.35
C THR A 1060 -20.61 27.07 10.95
N LEU A 1061 -20.42 26.81 9.66
CA LEU A 1061 -19.97 25.51 9.16
C LEU A 1061 -18.55 25.18 9.64
N MET A 1062 -17.61 26.12 9.59
CA MET A 1062 -16.24 25.91 10.08
C MET A 1062 -16.22 25.53 11.57
N ILE A 1063 -16.95 26.29 12.40
CA ILE A 1063 -17.06 26.03 13.84
C ILE A 1063 -17.78 24.70 14.08
N GLY A 1064 -18.85 24.42 13.34
CA GLY A 1064 -19.60 23.16 13.42
C GLY A 1064 -18.74 21.93 13.08
N LEU A 1065 -17.94 22.01 12.02
CA LEU A 1065 -16.99 20.94 11.64
C LEU A 1065 -15.91 20.75 12.71
N LEU A 1066 -15.37 21.83 13.28
CA LEU A 1066 -14.38 21.74 14.36
C LEU A 1066 -14.98 21.10 15.62
N VAL A 1067 -16.20 21.52 16.03
CA VAL A 1067 -16.90 20.95 17.18
C VAL A 1067 -17.23 19.48 16.94
N ALA A 1068 -17.70 19.11 15.75
CA ALA A 1068 -17.97 17.72 15.37
C ALA A 1068 -16.69 16.86 15.45
N SER A 1069 -15.54 17.39 15.02
CA SER A 1069 -14.24 16.73 15.14
C SER A 1069 -13.75 16.55 16.59
N LEU A 1070 -14.31 17.26 17.58
CA LEU A 1070 -13.97 17.09 19.00
C LEU A 1070 -14.81 16.03 19.71
N VAL A 1071 -15.83 15.46 19.06
CA VAL A 1071 -16.67 14.41 19.64
C VAL A 1071 -15.87 13.16 19.99
N TYR A 1072 -15.06 12.66 19.06
CA TYR A 1072 -14.28 11.44 19.29
C TYR A 1072 -13.31 11.59 20.48
N PRO A 1073 -12.51 12.67 20.60
CA PRO A 1073 -11.66 12.88 21.77
C PRO A 1073 -12.37 12.86 23.12
N VAL A 1074 -13.65 13.22 23.17
CA VAL A 1074 -14.42 13.21 24.42
C VAL A 1074 -14.97 11.81 24.71
N PHE A 1075 -15.74 11.24 23.78
CA PHE A 1075 -16.44 9.98 24.00
C PHE A 1075 -15.55 8.74 23.80
N GLY A 1076 -14.65 8.78 22.82
CA GLY A 1076 -13.66 7.72 22.57
C GLY A 1076 -12.70 7.55 23.75
N THR A 1077 -12.23 8.65 24.34
CA THR A 1077 -11.34 8.61 25.52
C THR A 1077 -12.00 8.01 26.72
N ARG A 1078 -13.24 8.43 27.02
CA ARG A 1078 -14.01 7.83 28.11
C ARG A 1078 -14.16 6.33 27.90
N THR A 1079 -14.52 5.91 26.68
CA THR A 1079 -14.71 4.50 26.35
C THR A 1079 -13.40 3.72 26.52
N ARG A 1080 -12.28 4.22 25.99
CA ARG A 1080 -10.99 3.53 26.07
C ARG A 1080 -10.44 3.45 27.49
N VAL A 1081 -10.58 4.50 28.27
CA VAL A 1081 -10.11 4.52 29.67
C VAL A 1081 -10.88 3.51 30.53
N LEU A 1082 -12.18 3.37 30.29
CA LEU A 1082 -13.04 2.41 30.99
C LEU A 1082 -12.87 0.97 30.49
N ASP A 1083 -12.30 0.76 29.30
CA ASP A 1083 -12.03 -0.55 28.71
C ASP A 1083 -10.81 -1.23 29.37
N ARG A 1084 -11.08 -1.80 30.55
CA ARG A 1084 -10.15 -2.60 31.39
C ARG A 1084 -10.81 -3.93 31.75
N PHE A 1085 -10.09 -4.81 32.45
CA PHE A 1085 -10.69 -6.02 33.06
C PHE A 1085 -11.75 -5.65 34.10
N ASP A 1086 -12.67 -6.59 34.38
CA ASP A 1086 -13.84 -6.35 35.26
C ASP A 1086 -13.47 -5.88 36.68
N ASP A 1087 -12.40 -6.43 37.24
CA ASP A 1087 -11.87 -6.10 38.57
C ASP A 1087 -10.49 -5.40 38.44
N PRO A 1088 -10.37 -4.16 37.92
CA PRO A 1088 -9.08 -3.56 37.67
C PRO A 1088 -8.40 -3.14 38.99
N PRO A 1089 -7.06 -3.20 39.07
CA PRO A 1089 -6.33 -2.71 40.24
C PRO A 1089 -6.48 -1.18 40.38
N PRO A 1090 -6.22 -0.63 41.59
CA PRO A 1090 -6.28 0.81 41.83
C PRO A 1090 -5.47 1.62 40.81
N VAL A 1091 -6.07 2.73 40.39
CA VAL A 1091 -5.50 3.70 39.45
C VAL A 1091 -4.30 4.39 40.09
N GLY A 1092 -3.29 4.75 39.29
CA GLY A 1092 -2.14 5.53 39.75
C GLY A 1092 -0.76 4.86 39.58
N THR A 1093 -0.71 3.66 39.01
CA THR A 1093 0.54 3.02 38.57
C THR A 1093 0.74 3.19 37.07
N LEU A 1094 2.01 3.24 36.64
CA LEU A 1094 2.41 3.14 35.24
C LEU A 1094 2.94 1.74 34.89
N ASP A 1095 3.04 0.82 35.86
CA ASP A 1095 3.47 -0.55 35.60
C ASP A 1095 2.36 -1.32 34.89
N GLY A 1096 2.53 -1.52 33.59
CA GLY A 1096 1.53 -2.09 32.71
C GLY A 1096 1.27 -3.59 32.87
N MET A 1097 1.92 -4.25 33.82
CA MET A 1097 1.68 -5.66 34.19
C MET A 1097 0.76 -5.81 35.41
N VAL A 1098 0.48 -4.72 36.14
CA VAL A 1098 -0.25 -4.79 37.43
C VAL A 1098 -1.69 -5.27 37.26
N TYR A 1099 -2.32 -5.09 36.09
CA TYR A 1099 -3.65 -5.63 35.81
C TYR A 1099 -3.73 -7.15 35.99
N MET A 1100 -2.63 -7.87 35.79
CA MET A 1100 -2.59 -9.33 35.93
C MET A 1100 -2.81 -9.78 37.38
N THR A 1101 -2.59 -8.93 38.38
CA THR A 1101 -2.79 -9.27 39.80
C THR A 1101 -4.25 -9.59 40.16
N THR A 1102 -5.19 -9.07 39.36
CA THR A 1102 -6.64 -9.16 39.59
C THR A 1102 -7.39 -9.66 38.36
N GLY A 1103 -6.81 -9.49 37.16
CA GLY A 1103 -7.42 -9.88 35.90
C GLY A 1103 -7.73 -11.38 35.80
N LYS A 1104 -8.92 -11.66 35.27
CA LYS A 1104 -9.41 -13.00 34.95
C LYS A 1104 -9.74 -13.04 33.46
N LEU A 1105 -9.15 -13.99 32.75
CA LEU A 1105 -9.46 -14.25 31.35
C LEU A 1105 -10.47 -15.39 31.28
N HIS A 1106 -11.55 -15.20 30.54
CA HIS A 1106 -12.52 -16.25 30.25
C HIS A 1106 -12.17 -16.91 28.92
N TRP A 1107 -11.43 -18.01 28.95
CA TRP A 1107 -10.99 -18.71 27.75
C TRP A 1107 -10.64 -20.20 27.96
N PRO A 1108 -11.07 -21.10 27.06
CA PRO A 1108 -12.13 -20.88 26.06
C PRO A 1108 -13.51 -20.88 26.76
N HIS A 1109 -14.47 -20.15 26.19
CA HIS A 1109 -15.82 -20.01 26.75
C HIS A 1109 -15.84 -19.51 28.21
N SER A 1110 -16.41 -20.29 29.14
CA SER A 1110 -16.57 -19.93 30.56
C SER A 1110 -15.38 -20.34 31.44
N ASN A 1111 -14.35 -21.02 30.89
CA ASN A 1111 -13.18 -21.41 31.66
C ASN A 1111 -12.42 -20.17 32.17
N VAL A 1112 -12.11 -20.13 33.47
CA VAL A 1112 -11.52 -18.94 34.11
C VAL A 1112 -10.03 -19.16 34.32
N ILE A 1113 -9.23 -18.30 33.69
CA ILE A 1113 -7.79 -18.22 33.84
C ILE A 1113 -7.46 -17.03 34.75
N GLU A 1114 -6.95 -17.32 35.95
CA GLU A 1114 -6.53 -16.29 36.90
C GLU A 1114 -5.10 -15.81 36.57
N LEU A 1115 -4.95 -14.57 36.09
CA LEU A 1115 -3.66 -14.05 35.62
C LEU A 1115 -2.64 -13.80 36.75
N LYS A 1116 -3.09 -13.78 38.01
CA LYS A 1116 -2.21 -13.52 39.17
C LYS A 1116 -1.09 -14.55 39.30
N TYR A 1117 -1.38 -15.80 38.94
CA TYR A 1117 -0.39 -16.88 38.98
C TYR A 1117 0.65 -16.75 37.86
N ASP A 1118 0.25 -16.19 36.71
CA ASP A 1118 1.19 -15.84 35.65
C ASP A 1118 2.03 -14.62 36.06
N TYR A 1119 1.43 -13.62 36.70
CA TYR A 1119 2.12 -12.44 37.23
C TYR A 1119 3.28 -12.82 38.16
N ASP A 1120 3.01 -13.65 39.17
CA ASP A 1120 4.02 -14.09 40.14
C ASP A 1120 5.16 -14.88 39.47
N ALA A 1121 4.81 -15.75 38.51
CA ALA A 1121 5.78 -16.55 37.78
C ALA A 1121 6.65 -15.69 36.83
N ILE A 1122 6.05 -14.73 36.12
CA ILE A 1122 6.76 -13.80 35.23
C ILE A 1122 7.70 -12.90 36.04
N ARG A 1123 7.27 -12.40 37.21
CA ARG A 1123 8.12 -11.66 38.13
C ARG A 1123 9.32 -12.49 38.57
N TRP A 1124 9.09 -13.74 38.98
CA TRP A 1124 10.16 -14.65 39.35
C TRP A 1124 11.16 -14.85 38.21
N LEU A 1125 10.69 -15.09 36.97
CA LEU A 1125 11.53 -15.21 35.78
C LEU A 1125 12.37 -13.94 35.54
N GLN A 1126 11.77 -12.76 35.69
CA GLN A 1126 12.44 -11.47 35.52
C GLN A 1126 13.54 -11.21 36.57
N GLU A 1127 13.41 -11.78 37.77
CA GLU A 1127 14.32 -11.57 38.90
C GLU A 1127 15.44 -12.63 38.96
N HIS A 1128 15.16 -13.87 38.55
CA HIS A 1128 16.06 -15.01 38.76
C HIS A 1128 16.78 -15.48 37.49
N ILE A 1129 16.21 -15.22 36.30
CA ILE A 1129 16.83 -15.65 35.04
C ILE A 1129 17.70 -14.55 34.45
N VAL A 1130 18.97 -14.90 34.26
CA VAL A 1130 19.98 -14.06 33.64
C VAL A 1130 20.30 -14.61 32.24
N GLY A 1131 20.48 -13.71 31.27
CA GLY A 1131 20.74 -14.05 29.87
C GLY A 1131 19.46 -14.27 29.05
N THR A 1132 19.59 -15.08 28.00
CA THR A 1132 18.55 -15.33 26.98
C THR A 1132 18.30 -16.84 26.73
N PRO A 1133 18.13 -17.65 27.79
CA PRO A 1133 17.79 -19.07 27.62
C PRO A 1133 16.44 -19.24 26.92
N VAL A 1134 16.29 -20.32 26.16
CA VAL A 1134 15.03 -20.61 25.45
C VAL A 1134 13.98 -21.12 26.43
N LEU A 1135 12.84 -20.45 26.48
CA LEU A 1135 11.69 -20.80 27.32
C LEU A 1135 10.55 -21.33 26.44
N ALA A 1136 10.09 -22.55 26.72
CA ALA A 1136 8.93 -23.13 26.06
C ALA A 1136 7.63 -22.72 26.80
N GLU A 1137 6.81 -21.89 26.15
CA GLU A 1137 5.39 -21.64 26.48
C GLU A 1137 4.49 -22.11 25.31
N ALA A 1138 3.32 -22.68 25.59
CA ALA A 1138 2.51 -23.30 24.52
C ALA A 1138 2.05 -22.26 23.49
N LYS A 1139 2.00 -22.66 22.22
CA LYS A 1139 1.56 -21.79 21.13
C LYS A 1139 0.04 -21.62 21.19
N ILE A 1140 -0.40 -20.52 21.80
CA ILE A 1140 -1.81 -20.13 21.91
C ILE A 1140 -2.05 -18.84 21.08
N GLY A 1141 -3.30 -18.57 20.73
CA GLY A 1141 -3.68 -17.37 19.98
C GLY A 1141 -3.12 -16.07 20.61
N TYR A 1142 -2.64 -15.18 19.74
CA TYR A 1142 -1.88 -14.01 20.18
C TYR A 1142 -2.77 -12.88 20.71
N TYR A 1143 -3.75 -12.47 19.91
CA TYR A 1143 -4.51 -11.24 20.18
C TYR A 1143 -5.47 -11.39 21.36
N ARG A 1144 -6.27 -12.48 21.40
CA ARG A 1144 -7.37 -12.61 22.36
C ARG A 1144 -7.05 -13.56 23.50
N GLU A 1145 -6.20 -14.54 23.25
CA GLU A 1145 -6.00 -15.69 24.11
C GLU A 1145 -4.76 -15.54 25.00
N GLY A 1146 -3.91 -14.53 24.76
CA GLY A 1146 -2.75 -14.21 25.59
C GLY A 1146 -1.57 -15.19 25.42
N GLY A 1147 -1.49 -15.87 24.28
CA GLY A 1147 -0.63 -17.04 24.08
C GLY A 1147 0.88 -16.83 23.96
N MET A 1148 1.39 -15.63 24.19
CA MET A 1148 2.83 -15.33 24.20
C MET A 1148 3.21 -14.41 25.37
N ARG A 1149 2.41 -14.41 26.43
CA ARG A 1149 2.55 -13.48 27.56
C ARG A 1149 3.90 -13.63 28.26
N VAL A 1150 4.42 -14.85 28.41
CA VAL A 1150 5.65 -15.08 29.18
C VAL A 1150 6.85 -14.53 28.42
N SER A 1151 7.01 -14.87 27.14
CA SER A 1151 8.07 -14.32 26.30
C SER A 1151 7.93 -12.80 26.10
N SER A 1152 6.71 -12.28 26.01
CA SER A 1152 6.47 -10.83 25.84
C SER A 1152 6.93 -10.01 27.05
N TYR A 1153 6.60 -10.43 28.27
CA TYR A 1153 6.98 -9.68 29.48
C TYR A 1153 8.40 -9.95 29.96
N THR A 1154 8.99 -11.10 29.62
CA THR A 1154 10.37 -11.43 30.04
C THR A 1154 11.42 -11.12 28.98
N GLY A 1155 11.04 -11.06 27.70
CA GLY A 1155 11.96 -11.06 26.57
C GLY A 1155 12.73 -12.36 26.41
N LEU A 1156 12.35 -13.45 27.07
CA LEU A 1156 13.01 -14.75 26.87
C LEU A 1156 12.54 -15.36 25.53
N PRO A 1157 13.46 -15.82 24.68
CA PRO A 1157 13.11 -16.39 23.40
C PRO A 1157 12.33 -17.70 23.55
N MET A 1158 11.23 -17.85 22.83
CA MET A 1158 10.53 -19.14 22.70
C MET A 1158 10.87 -19.84 21.38
N PRO A 1159 10.74 -21.18 21.28
CA PRO A 1159 11.05 -21.91 20.05
C PRO A 1159 10.35 -21.37 18.79
N LEU A 1160 9.05 -21.08 18.91
CA LEU A 1160 8.24 -20.42 17.90
C LEU A 1160 6.99 -19.77 18.51
N GLY A 1161 6.82 -18.48 18.28
CA GLY A 1161 5.61 -17.71 18.60
C GLY A 1161 4.59 -17.67 17.47
N GLY A 1162 3.45 -17.01 17.73
CA GLY A 1162 2.25 -16.99 16.89
C GLY A 1162 2.33 -16.16 15.59
N LEU A 1163 1.15 -15.69 15.15
CA LEU A 1163 0.80 -15.23 13.79
C LEU A 1163 1.82 -14.31 13.09
N HIS A 1164 2.42 -13.33 13.78
CA HIS A 1164 3.31 -12.35 13.15
C HIS A 1164 4.64 -12.90 12.66
N GLN A 1165 5.01 -14.13 13.05
CA GLN A 1165 6.19 -14.77 12.46
C GLN A 1165 6.00 -15.00 10.95
N ASN A 1166 4.76 -15.25 10.50
CA ASN A 1166 4.42 -15.42 9.07
C ASN A 1166 4.65 -14.14 8.25
N GLU A 1167 4.64 -12.97 8.88
CA GLU A 1167 4.90 -11.68 8.23
C GLU A 1167 6.40 -11.32 8.21
N GLN A 1168 7.21 -12.00 9.01
CA GLN A 1168 8.63 -11.69 9.22
C GLN A 1168 9.58 -12.75 8.65
N ARG A 1169 9.09 -13.97 8.38
CA ARG A 1169 9.91 -15.10 7.95
C ARG A 1169 9.28 -15.86 6.79
N TRP A 1170 10.11 -16.70 6.17
CA TRP A 1170 9.67 -17.57 5.08
C TRP A 1170 8.79 -18.71 5.62
N PRO A 1171 7.70 -19.08 4.92
CA PRO A 1171 6.77 -20.12 5.37
C PRO A 1171 7.44 -21.46 5.71
N GLU A 1172 8.51 -21.83 5.01
CA GLU A 1172 9.20 -23.10 5.23
C GLU A 1172 9.95 -23.13 6.57
N GLN A 1173 10.54 -22.00 6.99
CA GLN A 1173 11.21 -21.88 8.30
C GLN A 1173 10.22 -22.01 9.45
N ILE A 1174 9.05 -21.42 9.28
CA ILE A 1174 7.98 -21.45 10.28
C ILE A 1174 7.37 -22.85 10.33
N GLY A 1175 6.98 -23.41 9.19
CA GLY A 1175 6.32 -24.71 9.12
C GLY A 1175 7.16 -25.84 9.71
N GLN A 1176 8.46 -25.88 9.42
CA GLN A 1176 9.36 -26.89 10.02
C GLN A 1176 9.45 -26.73 11.55
N ARG A 1177 9.63 -25.49 12.03
CA ARG A 1177 9.74 -25.19 13.46
C ARG A 1177 8.44 -25.50 14.20
N ASP A 1178 7.31 -25.19 13.57
CA ASP A 1178 5.96 -25.42 14.11
C ASP A 1178 5.70 -26.92 14.29
N GLY A 1179 6.06 -27.73 13.30
CA GLY A 1179 5.94 -29.19 13.39
C GLY A 1179 6.72 -29.77 14.57
N LEU A 1180 8.00 -29.39 14.72
CA LEU A 1180 8.83 -29.83 15.84
C LEU A 1180 8.29 -29.36 17.20
N TYR A 1181 7.79 -28.12 17.26
CA TYR A 1181 7.29 -27.56 18.51
C TYR A 1181 5.94 -28.17 18.92
N MET A 1182 5.06 -28.44 17.95
CA MET A 1182 3.83 -29.19 18.18
C MET A 1182 4.11 -30.62 18.61
N GLU A 1183 5.09 -31.29 17.99
CA GLU A 1183 5.50 -32.64 18.41
C GLU A 1183 6.03 -32.62 19.85
N PHE A 1184 6.81 -31.61 20.23
CA PHE A 1184 7.33 -31.45 21.60
C PHE A 1184 6.19 -31.41 22.62
N TRP A 1185 5.11 -30.69 22.34
CA TRP A 1185 3.97 -30.62 23.24
C TRP A 1185 3.12 -31.90 23.21
N ASN A 1186 2.97 -32.56 22.07
CA ASN A 1186 2.07 -33.70 21.91
C ASN A 1186 2.66 -35.07 22.25
N THR A 1187 3.95 -35.31 22.01
CA THR A 1187 4.52 -36.66 22.17
C THR A 1187 4.38 -37.17 23.60
N ALA A 1188 3.94 -38.42 23.77
CA ALA A 1188 3.89 -39.12 25.06
C ALA A 1188 5.21 -39.84 25.39
N ASP A 1189 6.11 -40.00 24.40
CA ASP A 1189 7.41 -40.65 24.57
C ASP A 1189 8.42 -39.70 25.22
N PRO A 1190 8.89 -39.99 26.46
CA PRO A 1190 9.88 -39.16 27.14
C PRO A 1190 11.22 -39.04 26.40
N GLU A 1191 11.65 -40.06 25.66
CA GLU A 1191 12.92 -40.01 24.94
C GLU A 1191 12.82 -39.08 23.74
N ARG A 1192 11.74 -39.20 22.95
CA ARG A 1192 11.47 -38.27 21.87
C ARG A 1192 11.30 -36.83 22.36
N ALA A 1193 10.60 -36.64 23.49
CA ALA A 1193 10.49 -35.32 24.12
C ALA A 1193 11.86 -34.75 24.50
N TRP A 1194 12.76 -35.58 25.01
CA TRP A 1194 14.14 -35.18 25.34
C TRP A 1194 14.95 -34.79 24.10
N GLU A 1195 14.86 -35.54 23.00
CA GLU A 1195 15.47 -35.16 21.72
C GLU A 1195 14.98 -33.80 21.23
N LEU A 1196 13.67 -33.55 21.30
CA LEU A 1196 13.07 -32.29 20.88
C LEU A 1196 13.50 -31.12 21.78
N ILE A 1197 13.64 -31.34 23.09
CA ILE A 1197 14.22 -30.35 24.02
C ILE A 1197 15.62 -29.93 23.55
N GLN A 1198 16.46 -30.89 23.14
CA GLN A 1198 17.82 -30.61 22.65
C GLN A 1198 17.80 -29.92 21.27
N GLN A 1199 16.97 -30.40 20.32
CA GLN A 1199 16.86 -29.83 18.98
C GLN A 1199 16.34 -28.39 18.98
N LEU A 1200 15.39 -28.09 19.88
CA LEU A 1200 14.82 -26.75 20.06
C LEU A 1200 15.62 -25.90 21.06
N ARG A 1201 16.68 -26.47 21.67
CA ARG A 1201 17.53 -25.88 22.71
C ARG A 1201 16.74 -25.33 23.91
N ILE A 1202 15.64 -25.99 24.28
CA ILE A 1202 14.78 -25.58 25.39
C ILE A 1202 15.56 -25.67 26.70
N SER A 1203 15.62 -24.57 27.44
CA SER A 1203 16.28 -24.48 28.75
C SER A 1203 15.28 -24.44 29.91
N TYR A 1204 14.10 -23.85 29.66
CA TYR A 1204 13.01 -23.75 30.63
C TYR A 1204 11.69 -24.16 29.99
N ILE A 1205 10.84 -24.85 30.75
CA ILE A 1205 9.49 -25.24 30.33
C ILE A 1205 8.49 -24.60 31.28
N TYR A 1206 7.58 -23.81 30.73
CA TYR A 1206 6.54 -23.10 31.47
C TYR A 1206 5.20 -23.85 31.36
N LEU A 1207 4.61 -24.20 32.50
CA LEU A 1207 3.31 -24.89 32.58
C LEU A 1207 2.35 -24.13 33.52
N GLY A 1208 1.63 -23.15 32.96
CA GLY A 1208 0.57 -22.40 33.62
C GLY A 1208 -0.83 -22.95 33.35
N GLN A 1209 -1.86 -22.16 33.70
CA GLN A 1209 -3.27 -22.55 33.49
C GLN A 1209 -3.64 -22.66 32.01
N LEU A 1210 -3.16 -21.71 31.20
CA LEU A 1210 -3.42 -21.68 29.76
C LEU A 1210 -2.84 -22.93 29.07
N GLU A 1211 -1.59 -23.29 29.39
CA GLU A 1211 -0.95 -24.48 28.85
C GLU A 1211 -1.68 -25.76 29.27
N ARG A 1212 -2.16 -25.85 30.52
CA ARG A 1212 -2.93 -27.01 31.02
C ARG A 1212 -4.30 -27.14 30.36
N THR A 1213 -4.93 -26.00 30.07
CA THR A 1213 -6.25 -25.95 29.40
C THR A 1213 -6.21 -26.62 28.02
N LEU A 1214 -5.07 -26.57 27.34
CA LEU A 1214 -4.89 -27.23 26.04
C LEU A 1214 -4.83 -28.77 26.10
N TYR A 1215 -4.62 -29.36 27.29
CA TYR A 1215 -4.61 -30.82 27.48
C TYR A 1215 -5.95 -31.35 27.98
N ASP A 1216 -6.94 -30.49 28.22
CA ASP A 1216 -8.25 -30.89 28.71
C ASP A 1216 -9.12 -31.42 27.54
N PRO A 1217 -9.51 -32.70 27.54
CA PRO A 1217 -10.28 -33.30 26.44
C PRO A 1217 -11.67 -32.71 26.26
N GLU A 1218 -12.33 -32.30 27.36
CA GLU A 1218 -13.67 -31.69 27.30
C GLU A 1218 -13.58 -30.31 26.65
N ILE A 1219 -12.53 -29.57 26.96
CA ILE A 1219 -12.26 -28.27 26.37
C ILE A 1219 -11.86 -28.44 24.90
N ALA A 1220 -11.07 -29.46 24.55
CA ALA A 1220 -10.65 -29.75 23.18
C ALA A 1220 -11.82 -29.93 22.21
N GLN A 1221 -12.86 -30.67 22.62
CA GLN A 1221 -14.07 -30.85 21.81
C GLN A 1221 -14.86 -29.55 21.63
N SER A 1222 -14.83 -28.65 22.62
CA SER A 1222 -15.66 -27.43 22.62
C SER A 1222 -15.22 -26.34 21.63
N VAL A 1223 -13.96 -26.40 21.15
CA VAL A 1223 -13.35 -25.38 20.28
C VAL A 1223 -12.67 -25.99 19.04
N GLU A 1224 -13.05 -27.22 18.70
CA GLU A 1224 -12.67 -27.87 17.45
C GLU A 1224 -13.06 -26.97 16.25
N GLY A 1225 -12.10 -26.67 15.37
CA GLY A 1225 -12.29 -25.76 14.22
C GLY A 1225 -11.87 -24.29 14.41
N TRP A 1226 -11.38 -23.89 15.60
CA TRP A 1226 -11.00 -22.50 15.90
C TRP A 1226 -9.54 -22.14 15.59
N GLY A 1227 -8.79 -23.03 14.92
CA GLY A 1227 -7.36 -22.80 14.63
C GLY A 1227 -6.43 -22.85 15.85
N VAL A 1228 -6.92 -23.38 16.97
CA VAL A 1228 -6.14 -23.68 18.18
C VAL A 1228 -5.79 -25.16 18.17
N SER A 1229 -4.52 -25.51 18.22
CA SER A 1229 -4.08 -26.90 18.29
C SER A 1229 -4.16 -27.40 19.73
N PHE A 1230 -5.18 -28.19 20.04
CA PHE A 1230 -5.23 -28.92 21.32
C PHE A 1230 -4.06 -29.89 21.42
N LEU A 1231 -3.57 -30.03 22.64
CA LEU A 1231 -2.44 -30.89 22.94
C LEU A 1231 -2.96 -32.26 23.39
N ASP A 1232 -2.29 -33.32 22.95
CA ASP A 1232 -2.62 -34.69 23.32
C ASP A 1232 -2.45 -34.86 24.85
N PRO A 1233 -3.50 -35.22 25.61
CA PRO A 1233 -3.42 -35.45 27.05
C PRO A 1233 -2.31 -36.44 27.45
N ALA A 1234 -1.99 -37.41 26.58
CA ALA A 1234 -0.92 -38.36 26.79
C ALA A 1234 0.46 -37.68 26.88
N GLY A 1235 0.63 -36.52 26.24
CA GLY A 1235 1.84 -35.71 26.28
C GLY A 1235 2.06 -34.95 27.60
N TYR A 1236 1.05 -34.81 28.47
CA TYR A 1236 1.19 -34.04 29.71
C TYR A 1236 2.06 -34.75 30.76
N GLY A 1237 1.86 -36.06 30.94
CA GLY A 1237 2.52 -36.84 31.99
C GLY A 1237 4.05 -36.94 31.84
N LYS A 1238 4.59 -36.71 30.63
CA LYS A 1238 6.03 -36.85 30.36
C LYS A 1238 6.91 -35.91 31.17
N PHE A 1239 6.42 -34.72 31.55
CA PHE A 1239 7.23 -33.75 32.28
C PHE A 1239 7.57 -34.26 33.69
N ASP A 1240 6.63 -34.94 34.35
CA ASP A 1240 6.86 -35.55 35.64
C ASP A 1240 7.76 -36.79 35.52
N THR A 1241 7.64 -37.57 34.44
CA THR A 1241 8.55 -38.68 34.12
C THR A 1241 9.99 -38.19 33.89
N LEU A 1242 10.18 -37.16 33.08
CA LEU A 1242 11.50 -36.55 32.82
C LEU A 1242 12.11 -35.95 34.09
N ARG A 1243 11.28 -35.38 34.98
CA ARG A 1243 11.73 -34.95 36.31
C ARG A 1243 12.17 -36.13 37.17
N ALA A 1244 11.40 -37.21 37.22
CA ALA A 1244 11.75 -38.40 37.98
C ALA A 1244 13.05 -39.06 37.47
N GLN A 1245 13.33 -38.95 36.17
CA GLN A 1245 14.58 -39.38 35.53
C GLN A 1245 15.78 -38.44 35.79
N GLY A 1246 15.59 -37.33 36.51
CA GLY A 1246 16.65 -36.35 36.78
C GLY A 1246 17.05 -35.50 35.56
N ARG A 1247 16.21 -35.44 34.51
CA ARG A 1247 16.43 -34.61 33.32
C ARG A 1247 15.82 -33.21 33.45
N LEU A 1248 14.82 -33.05 34.32
CA LEU A 1248 14.18 -31.77 34.64
C LEU A 1248 14.25 -31.48 36.15
N GLU A 1249 14.37 -30.20 36.50
CA GLU A 1249 14.32 -29.69 37.86
C GLU A 1249 13.15 -28.72 38.01
N LEU A 1250 12.30 -28.90 39.02
CA LEU A 1250 11.26 -27.93 39.33
C LEU A 1250 11.89 -26.74 40.08
N VAL A 1251 11.95 -25.58 39.43
CA VAL A 1251 12.63 -24.38 39.97
C VAL A 1251 11.66 -23.34 40.53
N TYR A 1252 10.39 -23.40 40.13
CA TYR A 1252 9.33 -22.54 40.65
C TYR A 1252 7.99 -23.27 40.60
N GLU A 1253 7.21 -23.13 41.66
CA GLU A 1253 5.84 -23.63 41.73
C GLU A 1253 4.96 -22.67 42.55
N ASN A 1254 3.80 -22.34 42.00
CA ASN A 1254 2.69 -21.76 42.73
C ASN A 1254 1.44 -22.65 42.49
N PRO A 1255 0.28 -22.35 43.10
CA PRO A 1255 -0.90 -23.24 43.02
C PRO A 1255 -1.35 -23.61 41.61
N ARG A 1256 -1.02 -22.81 40.58
CA ARG A 1256 -1.50 -23.01 39.20
C ARG A 1256 -0.40 -23.01 38.13
N THR A 1257 0.84 -22.68 38.47
CA THR A 1257 1.96 -22.55 37.53
C THR A 1257 3.20 -23.30 38.03
N ARG A 1258 3.85 -24.04 37.13
CA ARG A 1258 5.15 -24.71 37.36
C ARG A 1258 6.14 -24.28 36.31
N ILE A 1259 7.40 -24.12 36.70
CA ILE A 1259 8.52 -23.88 35.79
C ILE A 1259 9.57 -24.96 36.02
N TYR A 1260 9.93 -25.67 34.95
CA TYR A 1260 10.97 -26.68 34.97
C TYR A 1260 12.23 -26.13 34.28
N ARG A 1261 13.40 -26.36 34.88
CA ARG A 1261 14.72 -26.15 34.29
C ARG A 1261 15.21 -27.47 33.70
N VAL A 1262 15.74 -27.41 32.48
CA VAL A 1262 16.37 -28.56 31.82
C VAL A 1262 17.77 -28.79 32.41
N ILE A 1263 18.04 -30.00 32.90
CA ILE A 1263 19.35 -30.39 33.42
C ILE A 1263 20.15 -30.99 32.26
N THR A 1264 20.97 -30.18 31.61
CA THR A 1264 21.98 -30.68 30.68
C THR A 1264 23.13 -31.30 31.47
N ALA A 1265 23.45 -32.58 31.20
CA ALA A 1265 24.70 -33.18 31.69
C ALA A 1265 25.86 -32.28 31.20
N ARG A 1266 26.62 -31.72 32.15
CA ARG A 1266 27.81 -30.94 31.85
C ARG A 1266 28.90 -31.81 31.24
#